data_AF-A0A847P4L1-F1
#
_entry.id   AF-A0A847P4L1-F1
#
_cell.length_a   1.000
_cell.length_b   1.000
_cell.length_c   1.000
_cell.angle_alpha   90.00
_cell.angle_beta   90.00
_cell.angle_gamma   90.00
#
_symmetry.space_group_name_H-M   'P 1'
#
loop_
_entity.id
_entity.type
_entity.pdbx_description
1 polymer ?
#
loop_
_entity_poly.entity_id
_entity_poly.type
_entity_poly.pdbx_seq_one_letter_code
_entity_poly.pdbx_strand_id
1 'polypeptide(L)'
;MLASKRCELAKMESDNSTCSAFQSSTGVYNHSSPIEKVALFRSLFRGRPDIYARRFESNRTGKSGYQPACAHEWKRGICEKPRIKCVDCEHRQFLQYSDDVVKHHLMGEEPYGKSVRPFVAGIYPLLADETCCFLAVDFDKEQWMADAAAFIETCCQENIPASLERSRSGNGGHVWIFFSEPISARMARNLGSALMTKTLDRRPEIGLDSFDRFFPNQDTLPRGGIGNLIALPLQKKAREKNHSVFIDTKLQPYADQWAYLASVQKVERVAVERIVQTAHLHAEILPVSLGEGEEEEDAEPWKIRQTKKWPLIDEPLPKRIDVVLANQIFIDSTGLPAIFRNRILRLASFSNPEFYKAQAMRLPTWGKPRILYCYEQFSRHIAIPIGCFDDLNVLFAHYKILPIFKDERTNGVPIEVSFSGTLYLEQEAAALKLVSAENGILSATTAFGKTVVALWLIGERKVNTLILVHRTQLLDQWVERISHFLGIPKKSIGRIGGGRKKRTGLIDVAVIQSVSRKGAVEEWVKEYGQVIVDECHHISALSFEQAMRACSARYKVGLSATLARKDGQHPIVLMNLGPIRYRVNAKKQAAERHFSHTVQIRETGFFCETDCNASSAIHEIFQKLWVNEARNTCIIADVLDAANRDRQILVLSERTEHLEMLRSLLTDKITNLFVLKGGMGKKQVKAVMKEIDRVTENESVVILATGRYLGEGFDLPCLDTLFLTFPVSWKVTIAQYAGRLHREYAGKTTVVIYDYADMLVPMLARMHSKRLKGYLALGYEIEAQKSSLGYLEYGKNHPGK
;
A
#
# COMPACT_ATOMS: atom_id res chain seq x y z
N MET A 1 60.92 14.06 14.48
CA MET A 1 60.16 13.46 15.62
C MET A 1 59.97 14.37 16.84
N LEU A 2 60.47 15.61 16.87
CA LEU A 2 60.20 16.57 17.98
C LEU A 2 59.33 17.77 17.60
N ALA A 3 58.98 17.96 16.32
CA ALA A 3 58.04 18.99 15.86
C ALA A 3 56.57 18.53 15.85
N SER A 4 56.30 17.22 15.82
CA SER A 4 54.92 16.68 15.78
C SER A 4 54.26 16.65 17.17
N LYS A 5 55.04 16.59 18.26
CA LYS A 5 54.51 16.58 19.63
C LYS A 5 54.09 17.97 20.16
N ARG A 6 54.55 19.07 19.54
CA ARG A 6 54.12 20.43 19.93
C ARG A 6 52.76 20.83 19.34
N CYS A 7 52.30 20.17 18.27
CA CYS A 7 51.01 20.47 17.65
C CYS A 7 49.85 19.67 18.29
N GLU A 8 50.15 18.54 18.95
CA GLU A 8 49.14 17.75 19.69
C GLU A 8 48.88 18.30 21.11
N LEU A 9 49.88 18.87 21.78
CA LEU A 9 49.69 19.49 23.10
C LEU A 9 48.93 20.83 23.03
N ALA A 10 49.07 21.59 21.94
CA ALA A 10 48.32 22.84 21.74
C ALA A 10 46.84 22.63 21.34
N LYS A 11 46.43 21.40 20.96
CA LYS A 11 45.05 21.06 20.63
C LYS A 11 44.26 20.45 21.78
N MET A 12 44.92 20.00 22.85
CA MET A 12 44.25 19.50 24.06
C MET A 12 44.09 20.56 25.16
N GLU A 13 44.77 21.71 25.05
CA GLU A 13 44.61 22.84 25.99
C GLU A 13 43.59 23.89 25.54
N SER A 14 43.08 23.84 24.29
CA SER A 14 42.01 24.74 23.82
C SER A 14 40.59 24.31 24.22
N ASP A 15 40.42 23.08 24.74
CA ASP A 15 39.11 22.52 25.13
C ASP A 15 38.81 22.63 26.64
N ASN A 16 39.69 23.28 27.42
CA ASN A 16 39.53 23.42 28.88
C ASN A 16 39.63 24.87 29.40
N SER A 17 39.61 25.89 28.54
CA SER A 17 39.75 27.30 28.92
C SER A 17 38.59 28.20 28.50
N THR A 18 37.35 27.76 28.70
CA THR A 18 36.17 28.65 28.74
C THR A 18 35.47 28.63 30.11
N CYS A 19 36.25 28.37 31.16
CA CYS A 19 35.88 28.56 32.56
C CYS A 19 36.72 29.67 33.21
N SER A 20 36.61 30.91 32.74
CA SER A 20 36.74 32.15 33.55
C SER A 20 36.76 33.39 32.66
N ALA A 21 35.58 33.87 32.27
CA ALA A 21 35.26 35.28 32.00
C ALA A 21 33.91 35.36 31.25
N PHE A 22 32.81 35.11 31.97
CA PHE A 22 31.49 35.54 31.52
C PHE A 22 30.86 36.41 32.62
N GLN A 23 31.38 37.63 32.73
CA GLN A 23 30.63 38.76 33.24
C GLN A 23 30.14 39.59 32.05
N SER A 24 29.03 39.17 31.46
CA SER A 24 28.04 40.05 30.83
C SER A 24 26.77 39.23 30.60
N SER A 25 25.72 39.59 31.33
CA SER A 25 24.43 38.92 31.46
C SER A 25 23.55 39.03 30.21
N THR A 26 23.31 37.92 29.50
CA THR A 26 22.17 37.77 28.56
C THR A 26 21.74 36.30 28.41
N GLY A 27 21.35 35.63 29.51
CA GLY A 27 20.80 34.26 29.44
C GLY A 27 19.88 33.94 30.62
N VAL A 28 18.87 33.11 30.39
CA VAL A 28 17.95 32.61 31.44
C VAL A 28 18.56 31.35 32.06
N TYR A 29 18.58 31.26 33.39
CA TYR A 29 19.18 30.17 34.17
C TYR A 29 18.30 29.82 35.37
N ASN A 30 18.70 28.83 36.18
CA ASN A 30 17.93 28.31 37.31
C ASN A 30 17.49 29.38 38.34
N HIS A 31 18.21 30.49 38.48
CA HIS A 31 17.85 31.58 39.41
C HIS A 31 17.16 32.78 38.73
N SER A 32 16.95 32.75 37.41
CA SER A 32 16.18 33.78 36.69
C SER A 32 14.73 33.82 37.16
N SER A 33 14.07 34.96 36.91
CA SER A 33 12.69 35.16 37.34
C SER A 33 11.73 34.16 36.67
N PRO A 34 10.59 33.82 37.32
CA PRO A 34 9.58 32.96 36.70
C PRO A 34 9.06 33.50 35.36
N ILE A 35 9.01 34.83 35.21
CA ILE A 35 8.54 35.50 33.98
C ILE A 35 9.51 35.23 32.83
N GLU A 36 10.82 35.40 33.05
CA GLU A 36 11.85 35.13 32.03
C GLU A 36 11.85 33.66 31.61
N LYS A 37 11.69 32.74 32.57
CA LYS A 37 11.60 31.30 32.29
C LYS A 37 10.37 30.93 31.46
N VAL A 38 9.21 31.49 31.79
CA VAL A 38 7.97 31.29 31.01
C VAL A 38 8.10 31.86 29.60
N ALA A 39 8.70 33.06 29.46
CA ALA A 39 8.94 33.69 28.17
C ALA A 39 9.87 32.85 27.29
N LEU A 40 10.99 32.35 27.84
CA LEU A 40 11.90 31.44 27.14
C LEU A 40 11.18 30.15 26.71
N PHE A 41 10.43 29.52 27.62
CA PHE A 41 9.70 28.30 27.32
C PHE A 41 8.69 28.49 26.18
N ARG A 42 7.91 29.58 26.22
CA ARG A 42 6.98 29.96 25.14
C ARG A 42 7.67 30.34 23.84
N SER A 43 8.94 30.73 23.87
CA SER A 43 9.70 31.05 22.66
C SER A 43 10.10 29.80 21.86
N LEU A 44 10.16 28.64 22.51
CA LEU A 44 10.56 27.35 21.94
C LEU A 44 9.34 26.46 21.68
N PHE A 45 8.48 26.24 22.68
CA PHE A 45 7.33 25.34 22.58
C PHE A 45 6.07 26.07 22.06
N ARG A 46 6.19 26.66 20.86
CA ARG A 46 5.11 27.39 20.20
C ARG A 46 4.17 26.45 19.44
N GLY A 47 2.98 26.26 19.96
CA GLY A 47 1.86 25.60 19.27
C GLY A 47 0.70 26.56 19.02
N ARG A 48 -0.50 26.01 18.80
CA ARG A 48 -1.73 26.80 18.63
C ARG A 48 -1.98 27.72 19.83
N PRO A 49 -2.22 29.03 19.61
CA PRO A 49 -2.47 29.98 20.69
C PRO A 49 -3.90 29.86 21.25
N ASP A 50 -4.85 29.38 20.45
CA ASP A 50 -6.27 29.37 20.77
C ASP A 50 -6.72 28.12 21.55
N ILE A 51 -5.84 27.13 21.70
CA ILE A 51 -6.18 25.85 22.34
C ILE A 51 -4.94 25.16 22.95
N TYR A 52 -5.10 24.59 24.14
CA TYR A 52 -4.15 23.63 24.72
C TYR A 52 -4.89 22.36 25.19
N ALA A 53 -4.13 21.29 25.47
CA ALA A 53 -4.69 20.08 26.06
C ALA A 53 -4.31 19.95 27.54
N ARG A 54 -5.24 19.46 28.35
CA ARG A 54 -5.03 19.11 29.75
C ARG A 54 -5.04 17.60 29.92
N ARG A 55 -4.09 17.06 30.66
CA ARG A 55 -4.11 15.65 31.08
C ARG A 55 -5.20 15.43 32.11
N PHE A 56 -5.95 14.34 31.97
CA PHE A 56 -6.87 13.83 32.98
C PHE A 56 -6.45 12.44 33.41
N GLU A 57 -6.84 12.09 34.63
CA GLU A 57 -6.70 10.76 35.20
C GLU A 57 -8.02 10.43 35.90
N SER A 58 -8.62 9.32 35.50
CA SER A 58 -9.92 8.89 36.03
C SER A 58 -9.71 8.05 37.29
N ASN A 59 -10.05 8.61 38.44
CA ASN A 59 -10.00 7.90 39.73
C ASN A 59 -10.90 6.64 39.76
N ARG A 60 -11.90 6.55 38.86
CA ARG A 60 -12.85 5.43 38.80
C ARG A 60 -12.40 4.28 37.89
N THR A 61 -11.59 4.56 36.86
CA THR A 61 -11.22 3.57 35.83
C THR A 61 -9.72 3.39 35.65
N GLY A 62 -8.89 4.18 36.35
CA GLY A 62 -7.43 4.18 36.21
C GLY A 62 -6.92 4.67 34.85
N LYS A 63 -7.82 5.05 33.91
CA LYS A 63 -7.44 5.53 32.59
C LYS A 63 -6.92 6.96 32.68
N SER A 64 -5.77 7.21 32.07
CA SER A 64 -5.21 8.55 31.90
C SER A 64 -5.10 8.90 30.41
N GLY A 65 -5.19 10.19 30.10
CA GLY A 65 -5.16 10.68 28.73
C GLY A 65 -5.11 12.20 28.68
N TYR A 66 -5.10 12.76 27.49
CA TYR A 66 -5.17 14.21 27.29
C TYR A 66 -6.46 14.57 26.57
N GLN A 67 -6.97 15.76 26.87
CA GLN A 67 -8.16 16.30 26.23
C GLN A 67 -8.02 17.81 26.01
N PRO A 68 -8.69 18.37 24.98
CA PRO A 68 -8.82 19.82 24.81
C PRO A 68 -9.35 20.50 26.06
N ALA A 69 -8.68 21.59 26.48
CA ALA A 69 -9.17 22.43 27.57
C ALA A 69 -10.32 23.31 27.05
N CYS A 70 -11.50 23.19 27.67
CA CYS A 70 -12.73 23.88 27.25
C CYS A 70 -13.39 24.57 28.45
N ALA A 71 -13.87 25.80 28.28
CA ALA A 71 -14.55 26.57 29.32
C ALA A 71 -15.92 25.97 29.70
N HIS A 72 -16.54 25.23 28.78
CA HIS A 72 -17.85 24.58 28.97
C HIS A 72 -17.75 23.14 29.48
N GLU A 73 -16.54 22.66 29.78
CA GLU A 73 -16.34 21.29 30.20
C GLU A 73 -17.19 20.92 31.43
N TRP A 74 -17.99 19.85 31.32
CA TRP A 74 -18.90 19.34 32.35
C TRP A 74 -20.06 20.27 32.77
N LYS A 75 -20.33 21.36 32.03
CA LYS A 75 -21.54 22.17 32.25
C LYS A 75 -22.78 21.42 31.76
N ARG A 76 -23.69 21.09 32.69
CA ARG A 76 -24.96 20.40 32.41
C ARG A 76 -25.79 21.21 31.40
N GLY A 77 -26.30 20.56 30.36
CA GLY A 77 -27.10 21.18 29.29
C GLY A 77 -26.30 21.86 28.17
N ILE A 78 -24.97 21.99 28.30
CA ILE A 78 -24.09 22.61 27.28
C ILE A 78 -23.02 21.63 26.79
N CYS A 79 -22.41 20.86 27.69
CA CYS A 79 -21.39 19.88 27.35
C CYS A 79 -21.93 18.46 27.54
N GLU A 80 -22.01 17.72 26.44
CA GLU A 80 -22.53 16.34 26.41
C GLU A 80 -21.44 15.26 26.57
N LYS A 81 -20.29 15.59 27.17
CA LYS A 81 -19.29 14.56 27.48
C LYS A 81 -19.89 13.50 28.43
N PRO A 82 -19.64 12.20 28.22
CA PRO A 82 -18.72 11.60 27.24
C PRO A 82 -19.37 11.18 25.90
N ARG A 83 -20.64 11.52 25.62
CA ARG A 83 -21.36 11.08 24.40
C ARG A 83 -20.77 11.66 23.12
N ILE A 84 -20.31 12.91 23.15
CA ILE A 84 -19.74 13.63 21.99
C ILE A 84 -18.29 14.03 22.29
N LYS A 85 -17.39 13.92 21.29
CA LYS A 85 -16.00 14.40 21.41
C LYS A 85 -15.98 15.93 21.31
N CYS A 86 -15.04 16.58 22.01
CA CYS A 86 -14.89 18.05 21.96
C CYS A 86 -14.73 18.62 20.54
N VAL A 87 -14.16 17.85 19.62
CA VAL A 87 -13.93 18.26 18.23
C VAL A 87 -15.24 18.33 17.43
N ASP A 88 -16.25 17.56 17.84
CA ASP A 88 -17.55 17.46 17.18
C ASP A 88 -18.65 18.24 17.92
N CYS A 89 -18.28 18.97 18.98
CA CYS A 89 -19.21 19.75 19.80
C CYS A 89 -19.42 21.15 19.21
N GLU A 90 -20.68 21.54 19.00
CA GLU A 90 -21.08 22.87 18.47
C GLU A 90 -20.97 23.97 19.54
N HIS A 91 -21.13 23.64 20.82
CA HIS A 91 -21.02 24.58 21.94
C HIS A 91 -19.61 24.70 22.52
N ARG A 92 -18.57 24.32 21.76
CA ARG A 92 -17.19 24.30 22.24
C ARG A 92 -16.63 25.73 22.42
N GLN A 93 -15.95 25.95 23.53
CA GLN A 93 -15.20 27.19 23.80
C GLN A 93 -13.82 26.81 24.35
N PHE A 94 -12.82 26.72 23.48
CA PHE A 94 -11.47 26.34 23.87
C PHE A 94 -10.77 27.44 24.68
N LEU A 95 -9.96 27.02 25.64
CA LEU A 95 -9.16 27.91 26.46
C LEU A 95 -7.81 28.18 25.76
N GLN A 96 -7.41 29.45 25.75
CA GLN A 96 -6.17 29.90 25.13
C GLN A 96 -4.94 29.37 25.84
N TYR A 97 -3.87 29.15 25.08
CA TYR A 97 -2.56 28.78 25.60
C TYR A 97 -1.82 30.04 26.10
N SER A 98 -1.97 30.37 27.39
CA SER A 98 -1.40 31.57 28.03
C SER A 98 -0.14 31.29 28.87
N ASP A 99 0.51 32.34 29.36
CA ASP A 99 1.67 32.27 30.26
C ASP A 99 1.32 31.54 31.56
N ASP A 100 0.10 31.73 32.07
CA ASP A 100 -0.41 31.02 33.24
C ASP A 100 -0.48 29.51 33.02
N VAL A 101 -0.86 29.06 31.82
CA VAL A 101 -0.88 27.63 31.48
C VAL A 101 0.53 27.03 31.56
N VAL A 102 1.54 27.75 31.09
CA VAL A 102 2.95 27.32 31.17
C VAL A 102 3.40 27.31 32.63
N LYS A 103 3.10 28.36 33.40
CA LYS A 103 3.43 28.45 34.83
C LYS A 103 2.83 27.26 35.60
N HIS A 104 1.54 26.98 35.43
CA HIS A 104 0.87 25.85 36.07
C HIS A 104 1.48 24.51 35.65
N HIS A 105 1.86 24.35 34.38
CA HIS A 105 2.52 23.13 33.91
C HIS A 105 3.89 22.92 34.57
N LEU A 106 4.72 23.96 34.63
CA LEU A 106 6.05 23.92 35.24
C LEU A 106 6.01 23.75 36.76
N MET A 107 4.96 24.23 37.42
CA MET A 107 4.66 23.98 38.84
C MET A 107 3.99 22.62 39.06
N GLY A 108 3.43 22.03 38.01
CA GLY A 108 2.73 20.75 38.04
C GLY A 108 1.34 20.79 38.68
N GLU A 109 0.81 21.99 38.90
CA GLU A 109 -0.42 22.23 39.63
C GLU A 109 -1.12 23.52 39.17
N GLU A 110 -2.46 23.54 39.21
CA GLU A 110 -3.27 24.72 38.88
C GLU A 110 -4.30 25.03 39.99
N PRO A 111 -4.68 26.31 40.17
CA PRO A 111 -5.79 26.69 41.04
C PRO A 111 -7.11 26.04 40.59
N TYR A 112 -7.87 25.50 41.54
CA TYR A 112 -9.18 24.91 41.32
C TYR A 112 -10.12 25.24 42.48
N GLY A 113 -10.91 26.31 42.33
CA GLY A 113 -11.74 26.85 43.41
C GLY A 113 -10.87 27.33 44.58
N LYS A 114 -11.10 26.79 45.78
CA LYS A 114 -10.29 27.07 46.99
C LYS A 114 -9.11 26.10 47.18
N SER A 115 -8.90 25.17 46.25
CA SER A 115 -7.87 24.14 46.35
C SER A 115 -6.95 24.15 45.12
N VAL A 116 -5.89 23.34 45.15
CA VAL A 116 -4.97 23.15 44.04
C VAL A 116 -5.13 21.74 43.50
N ARG A 117 -5.01 21.54 42.19
CA ARG A 117 -5.07 20.20 41.57
C ARG A 117 -3.86 19.94 40.66
N PRO A 118 -3.49 18.67 40.43
CA PRO A 118 -2.42 18.32 39.50
C PRO A 118 -2.71 18.84 38.09
N PHE A 119 -1.70 19.42 37.46
CA PHE A 119 -1.83 19.99 36.13
C PHE A 119 -0.69 19.56 35.21
N VAL A 120 -1.07 19.14 34.01
CA VAL A 120 -0.15 18.83 32.93
C VAL A 120 -0.76 19.31 31.62
N ALA A 121 -0.16 20.32 31.03
CA ALA A 121 -0.48 20.78 29.69
C ALA A 121 0.22 19.96 28.59
N GLY A 122 -0.39 19.96 27.42
CA GLY A 122 0.22 19.64 26.13
C GLY A 122 -0.24 20.63 25.07
N ILE A 123 0.45 20.66 23.93
CA ILE A 123 0.25 21.65 22.86
C ILE A 123 -0.04 20.99 21.52
N TYR A 124 -0.79 21.71 20.67
CA TYR A 124 -1.02 21.32 19.29
C TYR A 124 0.00 22.05 18.41
N PRO A 125 0.96 21.35 17.78
CA PRO A 125 2.09 21.97 17.07
C PRO A 125 1.71 22.51 15.69
N LEU A 126 0.60 22.03 15.10
CA LEU A 126 0.12 22.48 13.80
C LEU A 126 -0.77 23.73 13.95
N LEU A 127 -0.30 24.85 13.42
CA LEU A 127 -1.02 26.13 13.41
C LEU A 127 -2.17 26.12 12.40
N ALA A 128 -3.07 27.10 12.52
CA ALA A 128 -4.27 27.21 11.68
C ALA A 128 -3.97 27.44 10.19
N ASP A 129 -2.80 28.01 9.88
CA ASP A 129 -2.25 28.26 8.56
C ASP A 129 -1.39 27.10 8.03
N GLU A 130 -1.46 25.92 8.67
CA GLU A 130 -0.73 24.70 8.30
C GLU A 130 0.80 24.80 8.48
N THR A 131 1.27 25.79 9.25
CA THR A 131 2.67 25.93 9.64
C THR A 131 2.96 25.36 11.03
N CYS A 132 4.23 25.21 11.37
CA CYS A 132 4.71 24.78 12.68
C CYS A 132 6.02 25.47 13.07
N CYS A 133 6.26 25.64 14.37
CA CYS A 133 7.46 26.29 14.90
C CYS A 133 8.56 25.31 15.32
N PHE A 134 8.27 24.01 15.35
CA PHE A 134 9.22 22.97 15.67
C PHE A 134 8.80 21.64 15.03
N LEU A 135 9.77 20.74 14.91
CA LEU A 135 9.58 19.33 14.64
C LEU A 135 10.02 18.53 15.86
N ALA A 136 9.15 17.68 16.39
CA ALA A 136 9.53 16.70 17.40
C ALA A 136 9.46 15.28 16.83
N VAL A 137 10.47 14.48 17.12
CA VAL A 137 10.61 13.08 16.69
C VAL A 137 10.44 12.19 17.91
N ASP A 138 9.42 11.33 17.89
CA ASP A 138 9.01 10.48 19.01
C ASP A 138 9.73 9.12 18.91
N PHE A 139 10.50 8.77 19.95
CA PHE A 139 11.19 7.48 20.08
C PHE A 139 10.73 6.76 21.35
N ASP A 140 10.09 5.61 21.21
CA ASP A 140 9.55 4.76 22.28
C ASP A 140 10.04 3.31 22.11
N LYS A 141 10.14 2.49 23.18
CA LYS A 141 10.58 1.05 23.24
C LYS A 141 12.03 0.84 23.72
N GLU A 142 12.46 -0.42 23.87
CA GLU A 142 13.70 -0.83 24.54
C GLU A 142 15.00 -0.16 24.03
N GLN A 143 15.10 0.16 22.73
CA GLN A 143 16.32 0.73 22.13
C GLN A 143 16.24 2.23 21.82
N TRP A 144 15.25 2.94 22.37
CA TRP A 144 15.00 4.36 22.05
C TRP A 144 16.20 5.29 22.23
N MET A 145 17.06 5.01 23.20
CA MET A 145 18.24 5.84 23.48
C MET A 145 19.29 5.75 22.36
N ALA A 146 19.54 4.54 21.85
CA ALA A 146 20.51 4.33 20.78
C ALA A 146 20.02 4.96 19.46
N ASP A 147 18.74 4.78 19.16
CA ASP A 147 18.07 5.33 17.96
C ASP A 147 18.05 6.86 17.97
N ALA A 148 17.66 7.45 19.11
CA ALA A 148 17.63 8.90 19.28
C ALA A 148 19.04 9.51 19.20
N ALA A 149 20.05 8.86 19.78
CA ALA A 149 21.44 9.31 19.70
C ALA A 149 21.98 9.26 18.26
N ALA A 150 21.69 8.18 17.51
CA ALA A 150 22.07 8.06 16.11
C ALA A 150 21.40 9.13 15.22
N PHE A 151 20.13 9.45 15.52
CA PHE A 151 19.41 10.52 14.84
C PHE A 151 20.03 11.90 15.14
N ILE A 152 20.38 12.19 16.39
CA ILE A 152 21.05 13.44 16.77
C ILE A 152 22.42 13.58 16.12
N GLU A 153 23.22 12.50 16.07
CA GLU A 153 24.49 12.49 15.36
C GLU A 153 24.32 12.88 13.89
N THR A 154 23.27 12.35 13.25
CA THR A 154 22.91 12.72 11.86
C THR A 154 22.53 14.19 11.75
N CYS A 155 21.73 14.71 12.69
CA CYS A 155 21.40 16.13 12.76
C CYS A 155 22.67 17.01 12.90
N CYS A 156 23.61 16.65 13.78
CA CYS A 156 24.86 17.38 13.97
C CYS A 156 25.69 17.43 12.67
N GLN A 157 25.80 16.33 11.94
CA GLN A 157 26.55 16.28 10.68
C GLN A 157 25.90 17.12 9.56
N GLU A 158 24.57 17.28 9.59
CA GLU A 158 23.82 18.14 8.67
C GLU A 158 23.73 19.60 9.16
N ASN A 159 24.43 19.95 10.24
CA ASN A 159 24.38 21.25 10.91
C ASN A 159 22.96 21.66 11.33
N ILE A 160 22.18 20.70 11.82
CA ILE A 160 20.84 20.89 12.36
C ILE A 160 20.87 20.74 13.89
N PRO A 161 20.74 21.85 14.65
CA PRO A 161 20.53 21.81 16.09
C PRO A 161 19.33 20.95 16.49
N ALA A 162 19.56 19.94 17.34
CA ALA A 162 18.54 19.04 17.85
C ALA A 162 18.73 18.84 19.36
N SER A 163 17.64 18.75 20.12
CA SER A 163 17.64 18.60 21.58
C SER A 163 16.91 17.34 22.01
N LEU A 164 17.53 16.52 22.88
CA LEU A 164 16.92 15.29 23.39
C LEU A 164 16.21 15.54 24.72
N GLU A 165 14.92 15.23 24.79
CA GLU A 165 14.13 15.17 26.03
C GLU A 165 13.79 13.73 26.37
N ARG A 166 14.01 13.31 27.60
CA ARG A 166 13.48 12.04 28.11
C ARG A 166 11.98 12.17 28.37
N SER A 167 11.17 11.23 27.89
CA SER A 167 9.71 11.28 28.04
C SER A 167 9.28 11.23 29.52
N ARG A 168 8.02 11.58 29.79
CA ARG A 168 7.45 11.54 31.15
C ARG A 168 7.41 10.13 31.76
N SER A 169 7.28 9.09 30.94
CA SER A 169 7.28 7.70 31.41
C SER A 169 8.70 7.20 31.71
N GLY A 170 9.73 7.81 31.10
CA GLY A 170 11.12 7.35 31.18
C GLY A 170 11.48 6.29 30.15
N ASN A 171 10.49 5.68 29.48
CA ASN A 171 10.66 4.57 28.54
C ASN A 171 10.69 5.02 27.06
N GLY A 172 10.99 6.29 26.83
CA GLY A 172 11.05 6.92 25.51
C GLY A 172 11.65 8.31 25.59
N GLY A 173 11.75 9.00 24.47
CA GLY A 173 12.26 10.35 24.37
C GLY A 173 11.83 11.07 23.10
N HIS A 174 11.88 12.39 23.14
CA HIS A 174 11.57 13.25 22.01
C HIS A 174 12.82 14.00 21.57
N VAL A 175 13.14 13.96 20.28
CA VAL A 175 14.17 14.84 19.69
C VAL A 175 13.47 16.07 19.10
N TRP A 176 13.82 17.24 19.62
CA TRP A 176 13.23 18.52 19.25
C TRP A 176 14.15 19.30 18.31
N ILE A 177 13.60 19.80 17.21
CA ILE A 177 14.24 20.73 16.27
C ILE A 177 13.36 21.98 16.21
N PHE A 178 13.91 23.13 16.60
CA PHE A 178 13.18 24.40 16.65
C PHE A 178 13.50 25.26 15.44
N PHE A 179 12.49 25.94 14.88
CA PHE A 179 12.66 26.83 13.73
C PHE A 179 12.70 28.29 14.15
N SER A 180 13.49 29.11 13.45
CA SER A 180 13.58 30.55 13.72
C SER A 180 12.27 31.28 13.37
N GLU A 181 11.60 30.78 12.33
CA GLU A 181 10.30 31.23 11.84
C GLU A 181 9.36 30.04 11.58
N PRO A 182 8.02 30.24 11.56
CA PRO A 182 7.09 29.19 11.20
C PRO A 182 7.32 28.68 9.77
N ILE A 183 7.45 27.37 9.61
CA ILE A 183 7.56 26.72 8.29
C ILE A 183 6.38 25.78 8.06
N SER A 184 6.08 25.45 6.80
CA SER A 184 4.98 24.52 6.51
C SER A 184 5.21 23.15 7.16
N ALA A 185 4.15 22.55 7.70
CA ALA A 185 4.25 21.26 8.37
C ALA A 185 4.76 20.15 7.43
N ARG A 186 4.41 20.23 6.14
CA ARG A 186 4.96 19.36 5.10
C ARG A 186 6.48 19.48 5.00
N MET A 187 7.02 20.69 4.99
CA MET A 187 8.46 20.92 4.88
C MET A 187 9.21 20.39 6.12
N ALA A 188 8.69 20.65 7.32
CA ALA A 188 9.24 20.11 8.56
C ALA A 188 9.24 18.56 8.55
N ARG A 189 8.16 17.93 8.09
CA ARG A 189 8.09 16.46 7.99
C ARG A 189 9.00 15.88 6.91
N ASN A 190 9.20 16.58 5.80
CA ASN A 190 10.15 16.19 4.77
C ASN A 190 11.58 16.27 5.29
N LEU A 191 11.94 17.30 6.06
CA LEU A 191 13.22 17.39 6.76
C LEU A 191 13.41 16.20 7.69
N GLY A 192 12.43 15.91 8.56
CA GLY A 192 12.50 14.76 9.47
C GLY A 192 12.66 13.44 8.73
N SER A 193 11.94 13.26 7.61
CA SER A 193 12.05 12.05 6.79
C SER A 193 13.40 11.94 6.07
N ALA A 194 13.97 13.04 5.60
CA ALA A 194 15.31 13.07 5.00
C ALA A 194 16.38 12.72 6.04
N LEU A 195 16.34 13.34 7.23
CA LEU A 195 17.28 13.05 8.32
C LEU A 195 17.16 11.60 8.79
N MET A 196 15.93 11.08 8.90
CA MET A 196 15.68 9.68 9.26
C MET A 196 16.27 8.73 8.23
N THR A 197 16.10 9.04 6.94
CA THR A 197 16.68 8.26 5.84
C THR A 197 18.21 8.25 5.92
N LYS A 198 18.84 9.42 6.10
CA LYS A 198 20.29 9.53 6.27
C LYS A 198 20.80 8.76 7.49
N THR A 199 20.02 8.75 8.58
CA THR A 199 20.34 7.98 9.79
C THR A 199 20.35 6.48 9.48
N LEU A 200 19.33 5.98 8.77
CA LEU A 200 19.25 4.58 8.31
C LEU A 200 20.33 4.20 7.28
N ASP A 201 20.73 5.15 6.42
CA ASP A 201 21.80 4.94 5.44
C ASP A 201 23.16 4.76 6.14
N ARG A 202 23.39 5.42 7.28
CA ARG A 202 24.64 5.35 8.04
C ARG A 202 24.70 4.18 9.03
N ARG A 203 23.59 3.82 9.68
CA ARG A 203 23.53 2.72 10.66
C ARG A 203 22.38 1.75 10.35
N PRO A 204 22.52 0.87 9.35
CA PRO A 204 21.47 -0.08 8.95
C PRO A 204 21.19 -1.14 10.04
N GLU A 205 22.18 -1.41 10.89
CA GLU A 205 22.16 -2.48 11.90
C GLU A 205 21.26 -2.16 13.10
N ILE A 206 20.97 -0.88 13.32
CA ILE A 206 20.22 -0.39 14.48
C ILE A 206 18.70 -0.42 14.24
N GLY A 207 18.25 -0.63 12.99
CA GLY A 207 16.84 -0.77 12.60
C GLY A 207 15.91 0.03 13.49
N LEU A 208 15.75 1.34 13.23
CA LEU A 208 15.10 2.37 14.09
C LEU A 208 13.66 2.02 14.50
N ASP A 209 13.52 0.95 15.27
CA ASP A 209 12.28 0.31 15.66
C ASP A 209 11.60 1.10 16.76
N SER A 210 12.38 1.95 17.46
CA SER A 210 11.85 2.83 18.48
C SER A 210 11.18 4.09 17.93
N PHE A 211 11.43 4.47 16.67
CA PHE A 211 10.75 5.61 16.06
C PHE A 211 9.23 5.34 15.95
N ASP A 212 8.40 6.17 16.59
CA ASP A 212 6.94 6.10 16.49
C ASP A 212 6.41 7.07 15.42
N ARG A 213 6.65 8.39 15.58
CA ARG A 213 6.05 9.42 14.73
C ARG A 213 6.75 10.78 14.81
N PHE A 214 6.39 11.66 13.88
CA PHE A 214 6.73 13.08 13.91
C PHE A 214 5.60 13.92 14.50
N PHE A 215 5.94 15.06 15.10
CA PHE A 215 5.02 16.11 15.50
C PHE A 215 5.45 17.45 14.88
N PRO A 216 4.61 18.09 14.05
CA PRO A 216 3.27 17.65 13.62
C PRO A 216 3.32 16.37 12.76
N ASN A 217 2.29 15.52 12.90
CA ASN A 217 2.16 14.26 12.15
C ASN A 217 1.31 14.38 10.87
N GLN A 218 0.76 15.56 10.61
CA GLN A 218 -0.15 15.84 9.49
C GLN A 218 0.29 17.13 8.81
N ASP A 219 0.15 17.18 7.48
CA ASP A 219 0.55 18.34 6.67
C ASP A 219 -0.49 19.46 6.70
N THR A 220 -1.77 19.09 6.81
CA THR A 220 -2.92 19.99 6.67
C THR A 220 -3.95 19.75 7.77
N LEU A 221 -4.67 20.79 8.16
CA LEU A 221 -5.77 20.69 9.11
C LEU A 221 -7.08 20.39 8.36
N PRO A 222 -7.90 19.43 8.82
CA PRO A 222 -9.21 19.21 8.22
C PRO A 222 -10.14 20.35 8.67
N ARG A 223 -11.20 20.63 7.92
CA ARG A 223 -12.20 21.64 8.35
C ARG A 223 -12.73 21.28 9.75
N GLY A 224 -12.50 22.17 10.72
CA GLY A 224 -12.90 22.01 12.12
C GLY A 224 -11.95 21.17 13.01
N GLY A 225 -10.84 20.65 12.49
CA GLY A 225 -9.89 19.87 13.27
C GLY A 225 -8.91 20.71 14.09
N ILE A 226 -8.44 20.15 15.22
CA ILE A 226 -7.57 20.86 16.17
C ILE A 226 -6.09 20.46 16.10
N GLY A 227 -5.73 19.48 15.28
CA GLY A 227 -4.36 18.98 15.18
C GLY A 227 -4.07 17.78 16.09
N ASN A 228 -2.85 17.25 16.03
CA ASN A 228 -2.39 16.21 16.95
C ASN A 228 -1.65 16.82 18.12
N LEU A 229 -1.61 16.12 19.25
CA LEU A 229 -1.13 16.65 20.52
C LEU A 229 0.25 16.09 20.87
N ILE A 230 1.13 16.94 21.36
CA ILE A 230 2.36 16.55 22.07
C ILE A 230 2.34 17.10 23.51
N ALA A 231 2.82 16.31 24.47
CA ALA A 231 2.93 16.75 25.86
C ALA A 231 4.07 17.77 26.01
N LEU A 232 3.90 18.78 26.86
CA LEU A 232 4.98 19.72 27.16
C LEU A 232 6.03 19.10 28.10
N PRO A 233 7.33 19.44 27.92
CA PRO A 233 8.41 18.98 28.79
C PRO A 233 8.53 19.81 30.09
N LEU A 234 9.38 19.35 31.02
CA LEU A 234 9.73 20.01 32.29
C LEU A 234 8.59 20.12 33.34
N GLN A 235 7.62 19.21 33.29
CA GLN A 235 6.57 19.13 34.31
C GLN A 235 7.15 18.74 35.67
N LYS A 236 6.81 19.49 36.74
CA LYS A 236 7.43 19.36 38.08
C LYS A 236 7.54 17.92 38.61
N LYS A 237 6.43 17.19 38.67
CA LYS A 237 6.39 15.83 39.26
C LYS A 237 7.20 14.80 38.46
N ALA A 238 7.25 14.95 37.14
CA ALA A 238 8.09 14.11 36.29
C ALA A 238 9.57 14.50 36.45
N ARG A 239 9.85 15.80 36.50
CA ARG A 239 11.20 16.35 36.66
C ARG A 239 11.87 15.93 37.97
N GLU A 240 11.12 15.86 39.06
CA GLU A 240 11.60 15.33 40.36
C GLU A 240 12.12 13.88 40.27
N LYS A 241 11.69 13.12 39.26
CA LYS A 241 12.16 11.75 38.97
C LYS A 241 13.18 11.69 37.83
N ASN A 242 13.76 12.83 37.43
CA ASN A 242 14.63 12.96 36.25
C ASN A 242 13.97 12.51 34.93
N HIS A 243 12.65 12.65 34.83
CA HIS A 243 11.87 12.42 33.61
C HIS A 243 11.35 13.76 33.09
N SER A 244 10.99 13.84 31.80
CA SER A 244 10.59 15.11 31.17
C SER A 244 11.66 16.20 31.25
N VAL A 245 12.93 15.81 31.16
CA VAL A 245 14.10 16.69 31.23
C VAL A 245 14.95 16.50 29.98
N PHE A 246 15.67 17.55 29.60
CA PHE A 246 16.67 17.51 28.55
C PHE A 246 17.93 16.81 29.06
N ILE A 247 18.46 15.92 28.22
CA ILE A 247 19.61 15.08 28.52
C ILE A 247 20.71 15.27 27.48
N ASP A 248 21.95 15.05 27.90
CA ASP A 248 23.12 15.10 27.04
C ASP A 248 23.32 13.79 26.25
N THR A 249 24.37 13.75 25.42
CA THR A 249 24.76 12.57 24.63
C THR A 249 25.24 11.39 25.48
N LYS A 250 25.51 11.60 26.78
CA LYS A 250 25.83 10.57 27.79
C LYS A 250 24.60 10.16 28.61
N LEU A 251 23.41 10.58 28.18
CA LEU A 251 22.11 10.29 28.81
C LEU A 251 21.95 10.88 30.23
N GLN A 252 22.76 11.87 30.57
CA GLN A 252 22.68 12.58 31.85
C GLN A 252 21.83 13.84 31.71
N PRO A 253 20.91 14.13 32.65
CA PRO A 253 20.20 15.40 32.67
C PRO A 253 21.16 16.59 32.78
N TYR A 254 20.94 17.64 31.99
CA TYR A 254 21.69 18.89 32.16
C TYR A 254 21.46 19.47 33.56
N ALA A 255 22.55 19.90 34.21
CA ALA A 255 22.52 20.47 35.56
C ALA A 255 21.62 21.71 35.66
N ASP A 256 21.64 22.56 34.64
CA ASP A 256 20.72 23.69 34.48
C ASP A 256 19.92 23.55 33.18
N GLN A 257 18.67 23.11 33.33
CA GLN A 257 17.75 22.93 32.21
C GLN A 257 17.41 24.26 31.52
N TRP A 258 17.38 25.37 32.25
CA TRP A 258 17.05 26.68 31.70
C TRP A 258 18.22 27.27 30.93
N ALA A 259 19.43 27.15 31.46
CA ALA A 259 20.64 27.54 30.74
C ALA A 259 20.81 26.75 29.44
N TYR A 260 20.53 25.44 29.48
CA TYR A 260 20.52 24.62 28.26
C TYR A 260 19.47 25.11 27.25
N LEU A 261 18.21 25.28 27.66
CA LEU A 261 17.16 25.79 26.76
C LEU A 261 17.49 27.17 26.19
N ALA A 262 18.13 28.04 26.96
CA ALA A 262 18.58 29.35 26.49
C ALA A 262 19.68 29.25 25.41
N SER A 263 20.47 28.18 25.42
CA SER A 263 21.53 27.91 24.44
C SER A 263 21.04 27.25 23.15
N VAL A 264 19.79 26.79 23.10
CA VAL A 264 19.25 26.06 21.95
C VAL A 264 19.16 26.98 20.74
N GLN A 265 19.92 26.63 19.69
CA GLN A 265 19.86 27.32 18.41
C GLN A 265 18.63 26.90 17.60
N LYS A 266 18.06 27.86 16.87
CA LYS A 266 16.93 27.64 15.97
C LYS A 266 17.41 27.50 14.54
N VAL A 267 16.80 26.60 13.78
CA VAL A 267 17.10 26.36 12.37
C VAL A 267 16.38 27.38 11.50
N GLU A 268 17.12 27.99 10.57
CA GLU A 268 16.54 28.89 9.57
C GLU A 268 15.85 28.11 8.44
N ARG A 269 14.77 28.68 7.91
CA ARG A 269 13.99 28.07 6.81
C ARG A 269 14.86 27.73 5.59
N VAL A 270 15.79 28.60 5.22
CA VAL A 270 16.68 28.39 4.06
C VAL A 270 17.53 27.13 4.22
N ALA A 271 18.01 26.85 5.44
CA ALA A 271 18.76 25.64 5.73
C ALA A 271 17.88 24.38 5.59
N VAL A 272 16.62 24.45 6.02
CA VAL A 272 15.64 23.38 5.86
C VAL A 272 15.34 23.11 4.38
N GLU A 273 15.06 24.17 3.61
CA GLU A 273 14.75 24.08 2.18
C GLU A 273 15.90 23.43 1.40
N ARG A 274 17.16 23.80 1.68
CA ARG A 274 18.34 23.21 1.05
C ARG A 274 18.44 21.71 1.27
N ILE A 275 18.23 21.24 2.50
CA ILE A 275 18.30 19.80 2.83
C ILE A 275 17.16 19.04 2.15
N VAL A 276 15.94 19.57 2.21
CA VAL A 276 14.76 18.94 1.60
C VAL A 276 14.92 18.87 0.07
N GLN A 277 15.38 19.93 -0.58
CA GLN A 277 15.65 19.95 -2.03
C GLN A 277 16.74 18.94 -2.41
N THR A 278 17.83 18.87 -1.66
CA THR A 278 18.90 17.89 -1.91
C THR A 278 18.37 16.45 -1.77
N ALA A 279 17.58 16.19 -0.73
CA ALA A 279 16.99 14.86 -0.51
C ALA A 279 15.98 14.46 -1.60
N HIS A 280 15.22 15.41 -2.15
CA HIS A 280 14.34 15.19 -3.30
C HIS A 280 15.14 14.91 -4.58
N LEU A 281 16.22 15.66 -4.84
CA LEU A 281 17.10 15.46 -5.99
C LEU A 281 17.82 14.10 -5.95
N HIS A 282 18.09 13.58 -4.75
CA HIS A 282 18.82 12.33 -4.53
C HIS A 282 17.89 11.10 -4.41
N ALA A 283 16.58 11.27 -4.59
CA ALA A 283 15.56 10.23 -4.35
C ALA A 283 15.68 9.56 -2.97
N GLU A 284 16.21 10.28 -1.98
CA GLU A 284 16.38 9.78 -0.61
C GLU A 284 15.04 9.72 0.12
N ILE A 285 14.15 10.66 -0.18
CA ILE A 285 12.75 10.56 0.18
C ILE A 285 12.12 9.60 -0.83
N LEU A 286 11.83 8.36 -0.41
CA LEU A 286 10.98 7.44 -1.18
C LEU A 286 9.73 8.24 -1.58
N PRO A 287 9.48 8.50 -2.87
CA PRO A 287 8.25 9.15 -3.25
C PRO A 287 7.13 8.28 -2.71
N VAL A 288 6.23 8.89 -1.94
CA VAL A 288 4.90 8.31 -1.77
C VAL A 288 4.41 8.23 -3.20
N SER A 289 4.36 7.02 -3.76
CA SER A 289 3.55 6.76 -4.94
C SER A 289 2.11 6.97 -4.45
N LEU A 290 1.71 8.24 -4.35
CA LEU A 290 0.33 8.64 -4.42
C LEU A 290 -0.11 8.00 -5.72
N GLY A 291 -1.08 7.10 -5.63
CA GLY A 291 -1.61 6.37 -6.78
C GLY A 291 -2.26 7.32 -7.77
N GLU A 292 -1.45 8.07 -8.51
CA GLU A 292 -1.79 8.73 -9.75
C GLU A 292 -1.65 7.67 -10.83
N GLY A 293 -2.60 6.75 -10.83
CA GLY A 293 -2.80 5.79 -11.90
C GLY A 293 -3.41 6.43 -13.15
N GLU A 294 -2.99 7.64 -13.53
CA GLU A 294 -3.55 8.34 -14.69
C GLU A 294 -2.52 8.77 -15.76
N GLU A 295 -1.19 8.69 -15.53
CA GLU A 295 -0.20 9.08 -16.57
C GLU A 295 0.75 7.98 -17.08
N GLU A 296 0.76 6.77 -16.49
CA GLU A 296 1.74 5.72 -16.85
C GLU A 296 1.16 4.59 -17.73
N GLU A 297 0.05 4.81 -18.46
CA GLU A 297 -0.54 3.79 -19.36
C GLU A 297 0.13 3.74 -20.76
N ASP A 298 0.85 4.77 -21.20
CA ASP A 298 1.43 4.89 -22.56
C ASP A 298 2.97 4.75 -22.65
N ALA A 299 3.67 4.49 -21.53
CA ALA A 299 5.11 4.29 -21.58
C ALA A 299 5.49 2.90 -22.15
N GLU A 300 6.41 2.88 -23.12
CA GLU A 300 7.01 1.65 -23.63
C GLU A 300 7.60 0.83 -22.46
N PRO A 301 7.41 -0.51 -22.39
CA PRO A 301 7.74 -1.32 -21.22
C PRO A 301 9.20 -1.23 -20.76
N TRP A 302 10.15 -1.00 -21.68
CA TRP A 302 11.59 -0.82 -21.36
C TRP A 302 11.95 0.60 -20.92
N LYS A 303 11.03 1.56 -21.04
CA LYS A 303 11.18 2.96 -20.61
C LYS A 303 10.55 3.26 -19.23
N ILE A 304 9.85 2.31 -18.60
CA ILE A 304 9.33 2.43 -17.20
C ILE A 304 10.48 2.46 -16.16
N ARG A 305 11.73 2.61 -16.61
CA ARG A 305 12.84 2.96 -15.74
C ARG A 305 12.82 4.48 -15.58
N GLN A 306 12.11 4.97 -14.56
CA GLN A 306 12.59 6.19 -13.91
C GLN A 306 14.06 5.91 -13.62
N THR A 307 14.95 6.61 -14.33
CA THR A 307 16.39 6.52 -14.10
C THR A 307 16.61 6.89 -12.65
N LYS A 308 16.70 5.90 -11.76
CA LYS A 308 17.14 6.07 -10.39
C LYS A 308 18.54 6.68 -10.51
N LYS A 309 18.65 8.00 -10.36
CA LYS A 309 19.94 8.67 -10.31
C LYS A 309 20.56 8.25 -9.00
N TRP A 310 21.52 7.34 -9.07
CA TRP A 310 22.27 6.93 -7.89
C TRP A 310 23.41 7.94 -7.69
N PRO A 311 23.42 8.70 -6.58
CA PRO A 311 24.52 9.62 -6.29
C PRO A 311 25.83 8.84 -6.16
N LEU A 312 26.95 9.50 -6.46
CA LEU A 312 28.28 8.92 -6.26
C LEU A 312 28.49 8.63 -4.76
N ILE A 313 29.22 7.55 -4.49
CA ILE A 313 29.62 7.17 -3.13
C ILE A 313 31.09 7.55 -2.99
N ASP A 314 31.40 8.42 -2.04
CA ASP A 314 32.76 8.92 -1.79
C ASP A 314 33.66 7.90 -1.07
N GLU A 315 33.05 6.85 -0.49
CA GLU A 315 33.75 5.74 0.17
C GLU A 315 34.27 4.69 -0.83
N PRO A 316 35.41 4.02 -0.55
CA PRO A 316 35.97 3.03 -1.45
C PRO A 316 35.05 1.81 -1.57
N LEU A 317 34.54 1.59 -2.79
CA LEU A 317 33.75 0.40 -3.12
C LEU A 317 34.66 -0.75 -3.56
N PRO A 318 34.29 -2.02 -3.26
CA PRO A 318 35.06 -3.16 -3.74
C PRO A 318 34.94 -3.27 -5.26
N LYS A 319 36.05 -3.65 -5.92
CA LYS A 319 36.06 -3.89 -7.38
C LYS A 319 35.27 -5.12 -7.79
N ARG A 320 35.12 -6.08 -6.85
CA ARG A 320 34.47 -7.37 -7.08
C ARG A 320 33.54 -7.70 -5.93
N ILE A 321 32.43 -8.36 -6.22
CA ILE A 321 31.46 -8.80 -5.23
C ILE A 321 30.96 -10.20 -5.58
N ASP A 322 30.93 -11.09 -4.58
CA ASP A 322 30.41 -12.44 -4.77
C ASP A 322 28.88 -12.44 -4.63
N VAL A 323 28.22 -13.08 -5.60
CA VAL A 323 26.76 -13.18 -5.65
C VAL A 323 26.36 -14.62 -5.91
N VAL A 324 25.56 -15.19 -5.01
CA VAL A 324 25.00 -16.54 -5.16
C VAL A 324 23.55 -16.42 -5.60
N LEU A 325 23.22 -17.02 -6.75
CA LEU A 325 21.86 -17.13 -7.24
C LEU A 325 21.30 -18.48 -6.78
N ALA A 326 20.28 -18.46 -5.91
CA ALA A 326 19.56 -19.66 -5.49
C ALA A 326 18.05 -19.37 -5.53
N ASN A 327 17.29 -19.73 -4.48
CA ASN A 327 15.89 -19.33 -4.35
C ASN A 327 15.71 -17.79 -4.29
N GLN A 328 16.73 -17.09 -3.81
CA GLN A 328 16.91 -15.65 -3.76
C GLN A 328 18.31 -15.26 -4.28
N ILE A 329 18.59 -13.97 -4.40
CA ILE A 329 19.92 -13.45 -4.72
C ILE A 329 20.63 -13.15 -3.40
N PHE A 330 21.69 -13.90 -3.10
CA PHE A 330 22.52 -13.68 -1.92
C PHE A 330 23.75 -12.89 -2.31
N ILE A 331 23.94 -11.74 -1.68
CA ILE A 331 25.04 -10.81 -1.96
C ILE A 331 25.94 -10.79 -0.74
N ASP A 332 27.24 -11.02 -0.91
CA ASP A 332 28.21 -10.91 0.20
C ASP A 332 28.24 -9.46 0.71
N SER A 333 27.94 -9.27 1.99
CA SER A 333 27.91 -7.96 2.64
C SER A 333 29.22 -7.59 3.35
N THR A 334 30.21 -8.49 3.33
CA THR A 334 31.49 -8.32 4.01
C THR A 334 32.27 -7.16 3.39
N GLY A 335 32.60 -6.16 4.21
CA GLY A 335 33.37 -4.99 3.76
C GLY A 335 32.60 -4.01 2.87
N LEU A 336 31.27 -4.17 2.70
CA LEU A 336 30.46 -3.19 1.97
C LEU A 336 30.15 -1.96 2.84
N PRO A 337 30.40 -0.74 2.32
CA PRO A 337 29.90 0.51 2.91
C PRO A 337 28.41 0.46 3.22
N ALA A 338 28.01 1.05 4.35
CA ALA A 338 26.62 1.09 4.80
C ALA A 338 25.69 1.73 3.75
N ILE A 339 26.17 2.78 3.08
CA ILE A 339 25.44 3.50 2.02
C ILE A 339 25.13 2.55 0.85
N PHE A 340 26.13 1.82 0.36
CA PHE A 340 25.96 0.88 -0.75
C PHE A 340 25.04 -0.28 -0.37
N ARG A 341 25.21 -0.79 0.86
CA ARG A 341 24.32 -1.80 1.45
C ARG A 341 22.87 -1.34 1.41
N ASN A 342 22.59 -0.11 1.84
CA ASN A 342 21.24 0.44 1.82
C ASN A 342 20.70 0.58 0.38
N ARG A 343 21.53 0.96 -0.61
CA ARG A 343 21.12 0.98 -2.02
C ARG A 343 20.65 -0.39 -2.51
N ILE A 344 21.33 -1.47 -2.12
CA ILE A 344 20.89 -2.85 -2.41
C ILE A 344 19.56 -3.15 -1.71
N LEU A 345 19.44 -2.85 -0.42
CA LEU A 345 18.21 -3.11 0.36
C LEU A 345 17.00 -2.37 -0.20
N ARG A 346 17.19 -1.15 -0.72
CA ARG A 346 16.15 -0.35 -1.39
C ARG A 346 15.62 -0.99 -2.67
N LEU A 347 16.37 -1.87 -3.34
CA LEU A 347 15.85 -2.63 -4.49
C LEU A 347 14.71 -3.58 -4.08
N ALA A 348 14.72 -4.04 -2.83
CA ALA A 348 13.75 -4.95 -2.25
C ALA A 348 12.87 -4.26 -1.18
N SER A 349 12.69 -2.95 -1.27
CA SER A 349 11.89 -2.17 -0.31
C SER A 349 10.97 -1.18 -1.02
N PHE A 350 9.78 -0.94 -0.48
CA PHE A 350 8.86 0.06 -1.03
C PHE A 350 7.94 0.65 0.05
N SER A 351 7.39 1.84 -0.20
CA SER A 351 6.48 2.53 0.71
C SER A 351 5.20 1.73 0.93
N ASN A 352 4.78 1.51 2.19
CA ASN A 352 3.54 0.81 2.52
C ASN A 352 2.32 1.70 2.26
N PRO A 353 1.52 1.47 1.21
CA PRO A 353 0.41 2.36 0.88
C PRO A 353 -0.69 2.35 1.96
N GLU A 354 -0.83 1.27 2.73
CA GLU A 354 -1.79 1.22 3.83
C GLU A 354 -1.41 2.14 4.99
N PHE A 355 -0.12 2.27 5.29
CA PHE A 355 0.35 3.24 6.28
C PHE A 355 -0.01 4.65 5.86
N TYR A 356 0.32 5.04 4.62
CA TYR A 356 0.05 6.39 4.12
C TYR A 356 -1.45 6.66 3.97
N LYS A 357 -2.25 5.67 3.58
CA LYS A 357 -3.73 5.76 3.57
C LYS A 357 -4.30 5.93 4.97
N ALA A 358 -3.84 5.14 5.94
CA ALA A 358 -4.28 5.26 7.33
C ALA A 358 -3.87 6.63 7.91
N GLN A 359 -2.66 7.09 7.62
CA GLN A 359 -2.18 8.41 8.00
C GLN A 359 -3.04 9.53 7.37
N ALA A 360 -3.32 9.46 6.07
CA ALA A 360 -4.16 10.44 5.36
C ALA A 360 -5.61 10.46 5.89
N MET A 361 -6.16 9.28 6.19
CA MET A 361 -7.50 9.11 6.78
C MET A 361 -7.53 9.31 8.30
N ARG A 362 -6.39 9.64 8.94
CA ARG A 362 -6.26 9.85 10.40
C ARG A 362 -6.69 8.63 11.23
N LEU A 363 -6.54 7.44 10.67
CA LEU A 363 -6.77 6.17 11.34
C LEU A 363 -5.50 5.69 12.06
N PRO A 364 -5.60 4.81 13.07
CA PRO A 364 -4.43 4.24 13.74
C PRO A 364 -3.44 3.59 12.77
N THR A 365 -2.19 4.08 12.80
CA THR A 365 -1.05 3.52 12.07
C THR A 365 -0.37 2.39 12.85
N TRP A 366 -0.85 2.08 14.05
CA TRP A 366 -0.35 0.98 14.88
C TRP A 366 -0.34 -0.34 14.10
N GLY A 367 0.80 -1.02 14.12
CA GLY A 367 1.02 -2.29 13.41
C GLY A 367 1.16 -2.17 11.88
N LYS A 368 1.26 -0.95 11.31
CA LYS A 368 1.50 -0.73 9.88
C LYS A 368 2.89 -0.13 9.70
N PRO A 369 3.88 -0.88 9.18
CA PRO A 369 5.20 -0.31 8.93
C PRO A 369 5.13 0.71 7.78
N ARG A 370 5.99 1.74 7.81
CA ARG A 370 6.06 2.78 6.75
C ARG A 370 6.60 2.24 5.43
N ILE A 371 7.52 1.29 5.53
CA ILE A 371 8.21 0.65 4.42
C ILE A 371 7.99 -0.85 4.57
N LEU A 372 7.64 -1.52 3.48
CA LEU A 372 7.62 -2.98 3.40
C LEU A 372 9.00 -3.43 2.92
N TYR A 373 9.62 -4.32 3.68
CA TYR A 373 10.92 -4.90 3.39
C TYR A 373 10.72 -6.34 2.89
N CYS A 374 11.20 -6.63 1.68
CA CYS A 374 11.12 -7.94 1.04
C CYS A 374 12.49 -8.65 1.00
N TYR A 375 13.42 -8.30 1.89
CA TYR A 375 14.76 -8.89 1.98
C TYR A 375 15.00 -9.60 3.32
N GLU A 376 16.03 -10.43 3.36
CA GLU A 376 16.56 -11.01 4.60
C GLU A 376 18.04 -10.61 4.77
N GLN A 377 18.44 -10.39 6.02
CA GLN A 377 19.83 -10.12 6.37
C GLN A 377 20.40 -11.28 7.17
N PHE A 378 21.54 -11.78 6.72
CA PHE A 378 22.35 -12.77 7.41
C PHE A 378 23.66 -12.13 7.85
N SER A 379 24.42 -12.81 8.70
CA SER A 379 25.69 -12.30 9.24
C SER A 379 26.72 -11.89 8.17
N ARG A 380 26.72 -12.55 7.00
CA ARG A 380 27.63 -12.27 5.87
C ARG A 380 26.94 -12.01 4.54
N HIS A 381 25.62 -12.15 4.48
CA HIS A 381 24.90 -12.08 3.20
C HIS A 381 23.62 -11.25 3.33
N ILE A 382 23.26 -10.59 2.25
CA ILE A 382 21.95 -9.95 2.07
C ILE A 382 21.21 -10.75 1.00
N ALA A 383 20.03 -11.26 1.35
CA ALA A 383 19.17 -11.97 0.43
C ALA A 383 18.05 -11.07 -0.07
N ILE A 384 18.07 -10.76 -1.36
CA ILE A 384 16.99 -10.02 -2.04
C ILE A 384 16.20 -10.94 -2.99
N PRO A 385 14.95 -10.62 -3.31
CA PRO A 385 14.14 -11.39 -4.25
C PRO A 385 14.75 -11.45 -5.67
N ILE A 386 14.55 -12.58 -6.36
CA ILE A 386 15.18 -12.85 -7.67
C ILE A 386 14.75 -11.89 -8.78
N GLY A 387 13.57 -11.30 -8.69
CA GLY A 387 13.08 -10.31 -9.64
C GLY A 387 13.84 -8.99 -9.60
N CYS A 388 14.62 -8.72 -8.55
CA CYS A 388 15.50 -7.57 -8.44
C CYS A 388 16.82 -7.72 -9.24
N PHE A 389 17.05 -8.87 -9.90
CA PHE A 389 18.30 -9.17 -10.61
C PHE A 389 18.68 -8.12 -11.67
N ASP A 390 17.73 -7.71 -12.50
CA ASP A 390 17.97 -6.72 -13.56
C ASP A 390 18.41 -5.37 -12.97
N ASP A 391 17.74 -4.92 -11.90
CA ASP A 391 18.06 -3.65 -11.21
C ASP A 391 19.39 -3.73 -10.47
N LEU A 392 19.71 -4.89 -9.89
CA LEU A 392 20.99 -5.13 -9.22
C LEU A 392 22.16 -5.04 -10.22
N ASN A 393 22.01 -5.61 -11.42
CA ASN A 393 23.03 -5.51 -12.47
C ASN A 393 23.22 -4.06 -12.94
N VAL A 394 22.12 -3.29 -13.06
CA VAL A 394 22.20 -1.85 -13.36
C VAL A 394 22.93 -1.10 -12.25
N LEU A 395 22.66 -1.43 -10.98
CA LEU A 395 23.36 -0.85 -9.83
C LEU A 395 24.86 -1.15 -9.86
N PHE A 396 25.25 -2.41 -10.07
CA PHE A 396 26.67 -2.80 -10.16
C PHE A 396 27.37 -2.12 -11.33
N ALA A 397 26.73 -2.04 -12.50
CA ALA A 397 27.28 -1.34 -13.66
C ALA A 397 27.49 0.16 -13.40
N HIS A 398 26.53 0.82 -12.74
CA HIS A 398 26.62 2.24 -12.37
C HIS A 398 27.85 2.53 -11.50
N TYR A 399 28.11 1.67 -10.50
CA TYR A 399 29.26 1.81 -9.60
C TYR A 399 30.53 1.08 -10.08
N LYS A 400 30.52 0.52 -11.30
CA LYS A 400 31.64 -0.22 -11.90
C LYS A 400 32.15 -1.39 -11.04
N ILE A 401 31.23 -2.06 -10.35
CA ILE A 401 31.52 -3.26 -9.55
C ILE A 401 31.35 -4.49 -10.46
N LEU A 402 32.31 -5.42 -10.43
CA LEU A 402 32.24 -6.67 -11.17
C LEU A 402 31.62 -7.77 -10.29
N PRO A 403 30.40 -8.24 -10.56
CA PRO A 403 29.81 -9.36 -9.85
C PRO A 403 30.43 -10.70 -10.30
N ILE A 404 30.73 -11.57 -9.34
CA ILE A 404 31.10 -12.98 -9.57
C ILE A 404 29.89 -13.83 -9.19
N PHE A 405 29.25 -14.43 -10.20
CA PHE A 405 28.05 -15.22 -9.99
C PHE A 405 28.37 -16.70 -9.74
N LYS A 406 27.79 -17.24 -8.66
CA LYS A 406 27.65 -18.67 -8.44
C LYS A 406 26.18 -19.05 -8.57
N ASP A 407 25.82 -19.84 -9.57
CA ASP A 407 24.44 -20.26 -9.79
C ASP A 407 24.17 -21.60 -9.10
N GLU A 408 23.38 -21.57 -8.03
CA GLU A 408 22.89 -22.71 -7.26
C GLU A 408 21.39 -22.94 -7.48
N ARG A 409 20.79 -22.30 -8.50
CA ARG A 409 19.39 -22.54 -8.87
C ARG A 409 19.20 -23.93 -9.45
N THR A 410 17.99 -24.45 -9.28
CA THR A 410 17.58 -25.71 -9.88
C THR A 410 17.32 -25.51 -11.38
N ASN A 411 18.11 -26.16 -12.23
CA ASN A 411 17.83 -26.26 -13.68
C ASN A 411 16.68 -27.22 -14.00
N GLY A 412 16.28 -28.03 -13.01
CA GLY A 412 15.21 -29.01 -13.15
C GLY A 412 15.67 -30.29 -13.85
N VAL A 413 14.68 -31.08 -14.26
CA VAL A 413 14.88 -32.29 -15.06
C VAL A 413 14.40 -32.03 -16.49
N PRO A 414 15.18 -32.37 -17.53
CA PRO A 414 14.72 -32.29 -18.91
C PRO A 414 13.47 -33.14 -19.14
N ILE A 415 12.52 -32.63 -19.92
CA ILE A 415 11.28 -33.33 -20.28
C ILE A 415 11.09 -33.36 -21.80
N GLU A 416 10.63 -34.49 -22.32
CA GLU A 416 10.29 -34.63 -23.74
C GLU A 416 8.87 -34.14 -23.98
N VAL A 417 8.76 -32.90 -24.42
CA VAL A 417 7.48 -32.25 -24.73
C VAL A 417 7.62 -31.37 -25.97
N SER A 418 6.55 -31.29 -26.75
CA SER A 418 6.44 -30.40 -27.91
C SER A 418 5.08 -29.71 -27.89
N PHE A 419 5.06 -28.44 -28.25
CA PHE A 419 3.82 -27.69 -28.37
C PHE A 419 3.13 -27.98 -29.72
N SER A 420 1.87 -28.40 -29.69
CA SER A 420 1.10 -28.86 -30.85
C SER A 420 0.04 -27.85 -31.33
N GLY A 421 0.29 -26.55 -31.17
CA GLY A 421 -0.60 -25.47 -31.63
C GLY A 421 0.14 -24.38 -32.40
N THR A 422 -0.61 -23.39 -32.87
CA THR A 422 -0.06 -22.20 -33.53
C THR A 422 -0.37 -20.98 -32.67
N LEU A 423 0.65 -20.16 -32.40
CA LEU A 423 0.44 -18.88 -31.72
C LEU A 423 -0.07 -17.83 -32.72
N TYR A 424 -0.95 -16.95 -32.26
CA TYR A 424 -1.27 -15.74 -33.01
C TYR A 424 -0.06 -14.78 -33.02
N LEU A 425 -0.01 -13.86 -33.98
CA LEU A 425 1.12 -12.93 -34.16
C LEU A 425 1.48 -12.16 -32.87
N GLU A 426 0.48 -11.64 -32.15
CA GLU A 426 0.73 -10.96 -30.87
C GLU A 426 1.21 -11.90 -29.77
N GLN A 427 0.73 -13.15 -29.76
CA GLN A 427 1.16 -14.17 -28.80
C GLN A 427 2.61 -14.59 -29.04
N GLU A 428 3.02 -14.69 -30.31
CA GLU A 428 4.40 -14.96 -30.71
C GLU A 428 5.34 -13.85 -30.24
N ALA A 429 4.98 -12.58 -30.46
CA ALA A 429 5.75 -11.43 -29.95
C ALA A 429 5.92 -11.49 -28.42
N ALA A 430 4.85 -11.82 -27.69
CA ALA A 430 4.90 -11.99 -26.24
C ALA A 430 5.79 -13.17 -25.82
N ALA A 431 5.67 -14.30 -26.53
CA ALA A 431 6.40 -15.53 -26.26
C ALA A 431 7.92 -15.35 -26.46
N LEU A 432 8.33 -14.70 -27.56
CA LEU A 432 9.73 -14.39 -27.85
C LEU A 432 10.35 -13.46 -26.80
N LYS A 433 9.61 -12.46 -26.33
CA LYS A 433 10.08 -11.59 -25.23
C LYS A 433 10.24 -12.35 -23.92
N LEU A 434 9.33 -13.27 -23.60
CA LEU A 434 9.42 -14.08 -22.39
C LEU A 434 10.54 -15.12 -22.45
N VAL A 435 10.76 -15.76 -23.61
CA VAL A 435 11.81 -16.79 -23.74
C VAL A 435 13.21 -16.19 -23.68
N SER A 436 13.38 -14.94 -24.14
CA SER A 436 14.65 -14.21 -24.07
C SER A 436 15.12 -13.87 -22.65
N ALA A 437 14.25 -14.02 -21.65
CA ALA A 437 14.55 -13.75 -20.25
C ALA A 437 14.31 -14.99 -19.38
N GLU A 438 15.08 -15.15 -18.31
CA GLU A 438 14.87 -16.26 -17.37
C GLU A 438 13.59 -16.04 -16.53
N ASN A 439 13.38 -14.79 -16.10
CA ASN A 439 12.30 -14.37 -15.21
C ASN A 439 11.51 -13.20 -15.79
N GLY A 440 10.20 -13.18 -15.56
CA GLY A 440 9.38 -12.02 -15.83
C GLY A 440 7.87 -12.28 -15.88
N ILE A 441 7.12 -11.22 -16.20
CA ILE A 441 5.66 -11.23 -16.19
C ILE A 441 5.07 -10.92 -17.57
N LEU A 442 4.06 -11.69 -17.96
CA LEU A 442 3.13 -11.38 -19.04
C LEU A 442 1.89 -10.70 -18.47
N SER A 443 1.71 -9.41 -18.80
CA SER A 443 0.52 -8.63 -18.43
C SER A 443 -0.42 -8.52 -19.62
N ALA A 444 -1.42 -9.39 -19.69
CA ALA A 444 -2.34 -9.44 -20.83
C ALA A 444 -3.77 -9.78 -20.41
N THR A 445 -4.75 -9.14 -21.04
CA THR A 445 -6.19 -9.30 -20.81
C THR A 445 -6.64 -10.77 -20.78
N THR A 446 -7.77 -11.02 -20.13
CA THR A 446 -8.49 -12.29 -20.31
C THR A 446 -8.93 -12.40 -21.78
N ALA A 447 -8.76 -13.57 -22.38
CA ALA A 447 -8.89 -13.87 -23.84
C ALA A 447 -7.62 -13.72 -24.71
N PHE A 448 -6.53 -13.09 -24.24
CA PHE A 448 -5.25 -13.08 -24.99
C PHE A 448 -4.64 -14.47 -25.21
N GLY A 449 -5.04 -15.50 -24.45
CA GLY A 449 -4.41 -16.82 -24.52
C GLY A 449 -3.13 -16.96 -23.69
N LYS A 450 -3.04 -16.27 -22.54
CA LYS A 450 -1.89 -16.37 -21.59
C LYS A 450 -1.43 -17.81 -21.32
N THR A 451 -2.38 -18.72 -21.12
CA THR A 451 -2.08 -20.14 -20.90
C THR A 451 -1.43 -20.78 -22.12
N VAL A 452 -1.83 -20.43 -23.34
CA VAL A 452 -1.25 -20.97 -24.57
C VAL A 452 0.20 -20.53 -24.71
N VAL A 453 0.49 -19.24 -24.48
CA VAL A 453 1.86 -18.71 -24.45
C VAL A 453 2.71 -19.42 -23.38
N ALA A 454 2.14 -19.67 -22.21
CA ALA A 454 2.83 -20.38 -21.13
C ALA A 454 3.11 -21.86 -21.47
N LEU A 455 2.21 -22.54 -22.18
CA LEU A 455 2.42 -23.91 -22.67
C LEU A 455 3.46 -23.96 -23.77
N TRP A 456 3.46 -22.99 -24.68
CA TRP A 456 4.54 -22.82 -25.65
C TRP A 456 5.89 -22.64 -24.96
N LEU A 457 5.98 -21.81 -23.91
CA LEU A 457 7.22 -21.64 -23.13
C LEU A 457 7.70 -22.94 -22.48
N ILE A 458 6.80 -23.81 -22.03
CA ILE A 458 7.17 -25.15 -21.53
C ILE A 458 7.73 -26.01 -22.66
N GLY A 459 7.10 -25.98 -23.84
CA GLY A 459 7.55 -26.68 -25.05
C GLY A 459 8.93 -26.24 -25.53
N GLU A 460 9.26 -24.97 -25.38
CA GLU A 460 10.57 -24.42 -25.74
C GLU A 460 11.64 -24.70 -24.69
N ARG A 461 11.33 -24.52 -23.40
CA ARG A 461 12.31 -24.70 -22.31
C ARG A 461 12.57 -26.16 -21.97
N LYS A 462 11.59 -27.05 -22.19
CA LYS A 462 11.70 -28.52 -22.00
C LYS A 462 12.28 -28.93 -20.65
N VAL A 463 11.91 -28.23 -19.58
CA VAL A 463 12.27 -28.56 -18.20
C VAL A 463 11.02 -28.83 -17.36
N ASN A 464 11.17 -29.65 -16.33
CA ASN A 464 10.07 -29.92 -15.42
C ASN A 464 9.50 -28.62 -14.82
N THR A 465 8.18 -28.51 -14.83
CA THR A 465 7.46 -27.27 -14.59
C THR A 465 6.39 -27.44 -13.52
N LEU A 466 6.40 -26.54 -12.54
CA LEU A 466 5.33 -26.38 -11.56
C LEU A 466 4.45 -25.19 -11.94
N ILE A 467 3.16 -25.45 -12.15
CA ILE A 467 2.15 -24.43 -12.42
C ILE A 467 1.36 -24.16 -11.14
N LEU A 468 1.49 -22.95 -10.61
CA LEU A 468 0.79 -22.49 -9.42
C LEU A 468 -0.48 -21.72 -9.82
N VAL A 469 -1.61 -22.17 -9.29
CA VAL A 469 -2.91 -21.51 -9.43
C VAL A 469 -3.51 -21.22 -8.06
N HIS A 470 -4.49 -20.33 -7.97
CA HIS A 470 -5.12 -19.96 -6.69
C HIS A 470 -6.50 -20.63 -6.47
N ARG A 471 -7.05 -21.33 -7.48
CA ARG A 471 -8.35 -22.03 -7.42
C ARG A 471 -8.28 -23.42 -8.06
N THR A 472 -9.10 -24.35 -7.57
CA THR A 472 -9.14 -25.73 -8.08
C THR A 472 -9.73 -25.81 -9.50
N GLN A 473 -10.65 -24.92 -9.86
CA GLN A 473 -11.23 -24.86 -11.20
C GLN A 473 -10.18 -24.57 -12.26
N LEU A 474 -9.28 -23.61 -11.98
CA LEU A 474 -8.15 -23.30 -12.86
C LEU A 474 -7.19 -24.49 -12.98
N LEU A 475 -6.97 -25.24 -11.89
CA LEU A 475 -6.14 -26.43 -11.94
C LEU A 475 -6.68 -27.42 -12.97
N ASP A 476 -7.97 -27.73 -12.92
CA ASP A 476 -8.57 -28.66 -13.88
C ASP A 476 -8.48 -28.09 -15.31
N GLN A 477 -8.72 -26.78 -15.54
CA GLN A 477 -8.54 -26.14 -16.87
C GLN A 477 -7.11 -26.23 -17.41
N TRP A 478 -6.12 -26.00 -16.57
CA TRP A 478 -4.71 -26.14 -16.93
C TRP A 478 -4.37 -27.56 -17.35
N VAL A 479 -4.85 -28.57 -16.61
CA VAL A 479 -4.66 -29.97 -16.96
C VAL A 479 -5.25 -30.30 -18.34
N GLU A 480 -6.41 -29.73 -18.70
CA GLU A 480 -7.01 -29.93 -20.02
C GLU A 480 -6.19 -29.28 -21.12
N ARG A 481 -5.73 -28.04 -20.91
CA ARG A 481 -4.91 -27.32 -21.88
C ARG A 481 -3.53 -27.95 -22.07
N ILE A 482 -2.89 -28.41 -21.00
CA ILE A 482 -1.63 -29.18 -21.07
C ILE A 482 -1.84 -30.44 -21.91
N SER A 483 -2.92 -31.18 -21.65
CA SER A 483 -3.21 -32.41 -22.40
C SER A 483 -3.47 -32.15 -23.88
N HIS A 484 -4.14 -31.06 -24.21
CA HIS A 484 -4.47 -30.68 -25.57
C HIS A 484 -3.25 -30.15 -26.35
N PHE A 485 -2.50 -29.20 -25.77
CA PHE A 485 -1.43 -28.48 -26.48
C PHE A 485 -0.04 -29.09 -26.32
N LEU A 486 0.18 -29.97 -25.34
CA LEU A 486 1.47 -30.66 -25.15
C LEU A 486 1.37 -32.18 -25.42
N GLY A 487 0.18 -32.68 -25.77
CA GLY A 487 -0.05 -34.11 -26.06
C GLY A 487 0.10 -35.04 -24.86
N ILE A 488 0.21 -34.51 -23.63
CA ILE A 488 0.46 -35.30 -22.43
C ILE A 488 -0.85 -35.89 -21.90
N PRO A 489 -0.95 -37.21 -21.68
CA PRO A 489 -2.17 -37.80 -21.12
C PRO A 489 -2.52 -37.18 -19.76
N LYS A 490 -3.80 -36.82 -19.55
CA LYS A 490 -4.30 -36.23 -18.29
C LYS A 490 -3.88 -36.99 -17.01
N LYS A 491 -3.59 -38.29 -17.10
CA LYS A 491 -3.16 -39.15 -15.98
C LYS A 491 -1.68 -38.96 -15.60
N SER A 492 -0.87 -38.48 -16.54
CA SER A 492 0.57 -38.26 -16.40
C SER A 492 0.91 -36.83 -15.95
N ILE A 493 -0.10 -35.98 -15.73
CA ILE A 493 0.03 -34.62 -15.20
C ILE A 493 -0.26 -34.67 -13.69
N GLY A 494 0.65 -34.14 -12.86
CA GLY A 494 0.42 -34.08 -11.41
C GLY A 494 -0.61 -33.03 -11.04
N ARG A 495 -1.34 -33.31 -9.96
CA ARG A 495 -2.46 -32.51 -9.47
C ARG A 495 -2.41 -32.43 -7.96
N ILE A 496 -2.17 -31.22 -7.46
CA ILE A 496 -2.00 -30.96 -6.03
C ILE A 496 -3.02 -29.89 -5.62
N GLY A 497 -4.09 -30.29 -4.95
CA GLY A 497 -5.18 -29.39 -4.58
C GLY A 497 -6.53 -30.07 -4.54
N GLY A 498 -7.48 -29.49 -3.78
CA GLY A 498 -8.85 -30.01 -3.67
C GLY A 498 -8.95 -31.46 -3.19
N GLY A 499 -8.04 -31.88 -2.31
CA GLY A 499 -7.92 -33.24 -1.77
C GLY A 499 -6.97 -34.18 -2.55
N ARG A 500 -6.52 -33.79 -3.76
CA ARG A 500 -5.55 -34.55 -4.55
C ARG A 500 -4.12 -34.16 -4.16
N LYS A 501 -3.21 -35.15 -4.12
CA LYS A 501 -1.78 -34.97 -3.81
C LYS A 501 -0.86 -35.70 -4.80
N LYS A 502 -1.37 -36.05 -5.99
CA LYS A 502 -0.58 -36.82 -6.96
C LYS A 502 0.47 -35.89 -7.58
N ARG A 503 1.74 -36.11 -7.28
CA ARG A 503 2.90 -35.43 -7.88
C ARG A 503 3.52 -36.33 -8.95
N THR A 504 4.00 -35.76 -10.04
CA THR A 504 4.80 -36.49 -11.05
C THR A 504 6.22 -35.99 -11.12
N GLY A 505 6.47 -34.73 -10.73
CA GLY A 505 7.79 -34.10 -10.82
C GLY A 505 8.18 -33.69 -12.24
N LEU A 506 7.30 -33.88 -13.23
CA LEU A 506 7.48 -33.48 -14.64
C LEU A 506 6.70 -32.21 -14.94
N ILE A 507 5.37 -32.31 -15.13
CA ILE A 507 4.49 -31.15 -15.24
C ILE A 507 3.37 -31.32 -14.22
N ASP A 508 3.42 -30.47 -13.19
CA ASP A 508 2.50 -30.56 -12.06
C ASP A 508 1.74 -29.24 -11.91
N VAL A 509 0.43 -29.34 -11.70
CA VAL A 509 -0.43 -28.19 -11.44
C VAL A 509 -0.87 -28.22 -9.99
N ALA A 510 -0.56 -27.17 -9.25
CA ALA A 510 -0.80 -27.06 -7.82
C ALA A 510 -1.59 -25.81 -7.45
N VAL A 511 -2.57 -25.98 -6.55
CA VAL A 511 -3.20 -24.85 -5.87
C VAL A 511 -2.22 -24.35 -4.82
N ILE A 512 -1.81 -23.09 -4.87
CA ILE A 512 -0.77 -22.51 -4.01
C ILE A 512 -1.04 -22.68 -2.50
N GLN A 513 -2.30 -22.64 -2.07
CA GLN A 513 -2.69 -22.91 -0.68
C GLN A 513 -2.46 -24.37 -0.25
N SER A 514 -2.32 -25.29 -1.19
CA SER A 514 -1.94 -26.68 -0.92
C SER A 514 -0.44 -26.89 -0.88
N VAL A 515 0.34 -25.91 -1.37
CA VAL A 515 1.80 -25.90 -1.39
C VAL A 515 2.37 -25.24 -0.12
N SER A 516 1.65 -24.27 0.45
CA SER A 516 1.97 -23.65 1.74
C SER A 516 0.89 -24.00 2.77
N ARG A 517 1.24 -24.82 3.78
CA ARG A 517 0.33 -25.25 4.86
C ARG A 517 0.92 -24.92 6.22
N LYS A 518 0.12 -24.30 7.09
CA LYS A 518 0.52 -23.91 8.45
C LYS A 518 1.81 -23.08 8.50
N GLY A 519 2.08 -22.28 7.48
CA GLY A 519 3.28 -21.44 7.40
C GLY A 519 4.55 -22.16 6.92
N ALA A 520 4.47 -23.45 6.59
CA ALA A 520 5.58 -24.18 5.96
C ALA A 520 5.28 -24.43 4.48
N VAL A 521 6.29 -24.20 3.63
CA VAL A 521 6.26 -24.54 2.21
C VAL A 521 6.79 -25.95 2.04
N GLU A 522 6.14 -26.74 1.19
CA GLU A 522 6.59 -28.10 0.92
C GLU A 522 7.95 -28.11 0.19
N GLU A 523 8.91 -28.91 0.67
CA GLU A 523 10.29 -28.93 0.17
C GLU A 523 10.41 -29.26 -1.31
N TRP A 524 9.50 -30.09 -1.82
CA TRP A 524 9.51 -30.52 -3.21
C TRP A 524 9.35 -29.40 -4.24
N VAL A 525 8.92 -28.21 -3.83
CA VAL A 525 8.80 -27.04 -4.70
C VAL A 525 10.17 -26.62 -5.26
N LYS A 526 11.27 -27.00 -4.58
CA LYS A 526 12.65 -26.71 -4.99
C LYS A 526 13.14 -27.58 -6.16
N GLU A 527 12.43 -28.67 -6.51
CA GLU A 527 12.86 -29.66 -7.51
C GLU A 527 12.56 -29.26 -8.97
N TYR A 528 11.82 -28.18 -9.21
CA TYR A 528 11.43 -27.76 -10.56
C TYR A 528 12.40 -26.77 -11.17
N GLY A 529 12.68 -26.94 -12.46
CA GLY A 529 13.47 -25.98 -13.26
C GLY A 529 12.67 -24.74 -13.65
N GLN A 530 11.35 -24.86 -13.74
CA GLN A 530 10.45 -23.76 -14.09
C GLN A 530 9.24 -23.69 -13.16
N VAL A 531 8.87 -22.47 -12.77
CA VAL A 531 7.63 -22.15 -12.07
C VAL A 531 6.83 -21.14 -12.87
N ILE A 532 5.55 -21.44 -13.09
CA ILE A 532 4.59 -20.54 -13.72
C ILE A 532 3.50 -20.22 -12.72
N VAL A 533 3.25 -18.94 -12.46
CA VAL A 533 2.19 -18.49 -11.56
C VAL A 533 1.07 -17.85 -12.37
N ASP A 534 -0.08 -18.51 -12.40
CA ASP A 534 -1.29 -17.95 -12.99
C ASP A 534 -1.98 -17.00 -12.02
N GLU A 535 -2.47 -15.88 -12.54
CA GLU A 535 -2.99 -14.75 -11.76
C GLU A 535 -2.00 -14.30 -10.67
N CYS A 536 -0.75 -14.08 -11.10
CA CYS A 536 0.39 -13.78 -10.22
C CYS A 536 0.22 -12.50 -9.38
N HIS A 537 -0.77 -11.67 -9.67
CA HIS A 537 -1.15 -10.53 -8.83
C HIS A 537 -1.51 -10.95 -7.39
N HIS A 538 -1.83 -12.22 -7.13
CA HIS A 538 -2.07 -12.73 -5.77
C HIS A 538 -0.81 -12.92 -4.92
N ILE A 539 0.40 -12.88 -5.50
CA ILE A 539 1.67 -13.11 -4.78
C ILE A 539 1.90 -12.14 -3.62
N SER A 540 1.34 -10.92 -3.66
CA SER A 540 1.46 -9.95 -2.56
C SER A 540 0.90 -10.45 -1.21
N ALA A 541 0.15 -11.56 -1.19
CA ALA A 541 -0.22 -12.21 0.05
C ALA A 541 0.98 -12.98 0.66
N LEU A 542 1.23 -12.81 1.96
CA LEU A 542 2.39 -13.38 2.67
C LEU A 542 2.63 -14.88 2.39
N SER A 543 1.59 -15.71 2.43
CA SER A 543 1.72 -17.16 2.20
C SER A 543 2.09 -17.50 0.75
N PHE A 544 1.71 -16.66 -0.21
CA PHE A 544 2.02 -16.83 -1.63
C PHE A 544 3.45 -16.35 -1.91
N GLU A 545 3.84 -15.23 -1.31
CA GLU A 545 5.22 -14.74 -1.33
C GLU A 545 6.18 -15.80 -0.75
N GLN A 546 5.87 -16.38 0.41
CA GLN A 546 6.68 -17.44 1.01
C GLN A 546 6.86 -18.64 0.08
N ALA A 547 5.78 -19.08 -0.59
CA ALA A 547 5.86 -20.16 -1.57
C ALA A 547 6.82 -19.81 -2.72
N MET A 548 6.73 -18.59 -3.25
CA MET A 548 7.59 -18.12 -4.35
C MET A 548 9.05 -17.92 -3.95
N ARG A 549 9.29 -17.47 -2.71
CA ARG A 549 10.63 -17.33 -2.13
C ARG A 549 11.29 -18.67 -1.85
N ALA A 550 10.52 -19.74 -1.60
CA ALA A 550 11.07 -21.09 -1.45
C ALA A 550 11.43 -21.75 -2.79
N CYS A 551 10.80 -21.35 -3.90
CA CYS A 551 11.11 -21.87 -5.24
C CYS A 551 12.56 -21.55 -5.66
N SER A 552 13.34 -22.59 -5.94
CA SER A 552 14.72 -22.47 -6.44
C SER A 552 14.84 -22.56 -7.97
N ALA A 553 13.70 -22.57 -8.67
CA ALA A 553 13.64 -22.69 -10.12
C ALA A 553 14.42 -21.58 -10.82
N ARG A 554 15.21 -21.97 -11.84
CA ARG A 554 15.91 -21.04 -12.73
C ARG A 554 14.94 -20.09 -13.44
N TYR A 555 13.80 -20.63 -13.87
CA TYR A 555 12.80 -19.88 -14.63
C TYR A 555 11.55 -19.60 -13.79
N LYS A 556 11.21 -18.33 -13.58
CA LYS A 556 9.97 -17.90 -12.90
C LYS A 556 9.14 -16.99 -13.79
N VAL A 557 7.92 -17.41 -14.12
CA VAL A 557 7.03 -16.68 -15.03
C VAL A 557 5.72 -16.34 -14.33
N GLY A 558 5.32 -15.07 -14.41
CA GLY A 558 4.00 -14.60 -13.98
C GLY A 558 3.05 -14.38 -15.13
N LEU A 559 1.80 -14.79 -14.96
CA LEU A 559 0.70 -14.48 -15.87
C LEU A 559 -0.33 -13.67 -15.10
N SER A 560 -0.75 -12.51 -15.60
CA SER A 560 -1.87 -11.76 -15.00
C SER A 560 -2.56 -10.88 -16.03
N ALA A 561 -3.83 -10.57 -15.82
CA ALA A 561 -4.52 -9.52 -16.57
C ALA A 561 -4.02 -8.13 -16.20
N THR A 562 -3.85 -7.88 -14.91
CA THR A 562 -3.37 -6.61 -14.37
C THR A 562 -2.52 -6.88 -13.13
N LEU A 563 -1.50 -6.04 -12.89
CA LEU A 563 -0.73 -6.08 -11.63
C LEU A 563 -1.24 -5.06 -10.61
N ALA A 564 -1.99 -4.05 -11.04
CA ALA A 564 -2.49 -3.00 -10.15
C ALA A 564 -3.48 -3.57 -9.10
N ARG A 565 -3.09 -3.49 -7.83
CA ARG A 565 -3.91 -3.91 -6.67
C ARG A 565 -4.46 -2.72 -5.91
N LYS A 566 -5.61 -2.89 -5.26
CA LYS A 566 -6.23 -1.86 -4.40
C LYS A 566 -5.36 -1.47 -3.20
N ASP A 567 -4.61 -2.43 -2.66
CA ASP A 567 -3.70 -2.22 -1.52
C ASP A 567 -2.38 -1.56 -1.94
N GLY A 568 -2.08 -1.47 -3.25
CA GLY A 568 -0.84 -0.92 -3.79
C GLY A 568 0.40 -1.80 -3.58
N GLN A 569 0.25 -3.04 -3.11
CA GLN A 569 1.37 -3.96 -2.80
C GLN A 569 1.86 -4.77 -4.02
N HIS A 570 1.55 -4.31 -5.22
CA HIS A 570 1.98 -4.93 -6.47
C HIS A 570 3.51 -4.99 -6.70
N PRO A 571 4.36 -4.13 -6.09
CA PRO A 571 5.82 -4.27 -6.21
C PRO A 571 6.35 -5.63 -5.73
N ILE A 572 5.69 -6.28 -4.75
CA ILE A 572 6.06 -7.62 -4.27
C ILE A 572 6.06 -8.64 -5.42
N VAL A 573 5.12 -8.52 -6.36
CA VAL A 573 5.02 -9.41 -7.53
C VAL A 573 6.24 -9.24 -8.43
N LEU A 574 6.62 -7.98 -8.71
CA LEU A 574 7.79 -7.65 -9.53
C LEU A 574 9.09 -8.13 -8.87
N MET A 575 9.21 -7.95 -7.54
CA MET A 575 10.37 -8.41 -6.78
C MET A 575 10.51 -9.94 -6.83
N ASN A 576 9.41 -10.70 -6.83
CA ASN A 576 9.48 -12.17 -6.82
C ASN A 576 9.61 -12.81 -8.21
N LEU A 577 9.05 -12.19 -9.25
CA LEU A 577 8.97 -12.77 -10.60
C LEU A 577 9.78 -12.02 -11.66
N GLY A 578 10.27 -10.82 -11.36
CA GLY A 578 10.94 -9.95 -12.31
C GLY A 578 10.00 -8.95 -12.99
N PRO A 579 10.55 -8.10 -13.88
CA PRO A 579 9.79 -7.05 -14.52
C PRO A 579 8.76 -7.59 -15.52
N ILE A 580 7.83 -6.72 -15.92
CA ILE A 580 6.89 -7.01 -17.01
C ILE A 580 7.68 -7.08 -18.32
N ARG A 581 7.74 -8.27 -18.93
CA ARG A 581 8.46 -8.48 -20.20
C ARG A 581 7.60 -8.12 -21.40
N TYR A 582 6.28 -8.26 -21.26
CA TYR A 582 5.31 -7.89 -22.30
C TYR A 582 3.99 -7.42 -21.68
N ARG A 583 3.45 -6.31 -22.19
CA ARG A 583 2.16 -5.75 -21.79
C ARG A 583 1.28 -5.55 -23.02
N VAL A 584 0.09 -6.13 -23.01
CA VAL A 584 -0.92 -5.95 -24.06
C VAL A 584 -1.76 -4.71 -23.73
N ASN A 585 -1.91 -3.81 -24.70
CA ASN A 585 -2.84 -2.68 -24.58
C ASN A 585 -4.26 -3.15 -24.88
N ALA A 586 -5.14 -3.11 -23.88
CA ALA A 586 -6.51 -3.60 -23.99
C ALA A 586 -7.32 -2.88 -25.08
N LYS A 587 -7.05 -1.59 -25.35
CA LYS A 587 -7.78 -0.81 -26.36
C LYS A 587 -7.44 -1.26 -27.78
N LYS A 588 -6.15 -1.51 -28.07
CA LYS A 588 -5.71 -2.02 -29.39
C LYS A 588 -6.35 -3.38 -29.67
N GLN A 589 -6.31 -4.27 -28.68
CA GLN A 589 -6.93 -5.59 -28.81
C GLN A 589 -8.46 -5.53 -28.96
N ALA A 590 -9.15 -4.62 -28.27
CA ALA A 590 -10.60 -4.47 -28.43
C ALA A 590 -10.98 -4.01 -29.85
N ALA A 591 -10.17 -3.14 -30.46
CA ALA A 591 -10.39 -2.62 -31.81
C ALA A 591 -10.14 -3.66 -32.92
N GLU A 592 -9.32 -4.68 -32.67
CA GLU A 592 -9.00 -5.75 -33.63
C GLU A 592 -10.01 -6.92 -33.60
N ARG A 593 -10.94 -6.95 -32.63
CA ARG A 593 -11.93 -8.02 -32.51
C ARG A 593 -13.08 -7.86 -33.52
N HIS A 594 -13.59 -8.99 -34.01
CA HIS A 594 -14.66 -9.05 -35.02
C HIS A 594 -16.08 -8.76 -34.50
N PHE A 595 -16.25 -8.39 -33.22
CA PHE A 595 -17.56 -8.11 -32.62
C PHE A 595 -17.59 -6.77 -31.86
N SER A 596 -18.73 -6.09 -31.91
CA SER A 596 -18.92 -4.78 -31.26
C SER A 596 -19.10 -4.92 -29.75
N HIS A 597 -18.67 -3.89 -29.01
CA HIS A 597 -18.72 -3.86 -27.54
C HIS A 597 -19.55 -2.66 -27.10
N THR A 598 -20.76 -2.88 -26.55
CA THR A 598 -21.61 -1.79 -26.07
C THR A 598 -21.99 -1.95 -24.60
N VAL A 599 -22.14 -0.81 -23.91
CA VAL A 599 -22.69 -0.75 -22.56
C VAL A 599 -23.98 0.06 -22.61
N GLN A 600 -25.07 -0.57 -22.19
CA GLN A 600 -26.35 0.10 -22.00
C GLN A 600 -26.48 0.57 -20.55
N ILE A 601 -26.56 1.88 -20.37
CA ILE A 601 -26.78 2.48 -19.05
C ILE A 601 -28.27 2.51 -18.75
N ARG A 602 -28.67 1.93 -17.62
CA ARG A 602 -30.05 1.90 -17.13
C ARG A 602 -30.14 2.71 -15.85
N GLU A 603 -30.66 3.94 -15.95
CA GLU A 603 -30.92 4.77 -14.77
C GLU A 603 -32.05 4.17 -13.95
N THR A 604 -31.85 4.08 -12.63
CA THR A 604 -32.87 3.59 -11.71
C THR A 604 -33.38 4.75 -10.86
N GLY A 605 -34.67 4.68 -10.48
CA GLY A 605 -35.26 5.61 -9.51
C GLY A 605 -34.89 5.30 -8.05
N PHE A 606 -33.83 4.52 -7.80
CA PHE A 606 -33.48 4.12 -6.43
C PHE A 606 -32.96 5.30 -5.62
N PHE A 607 -33.66 5.59 -4.52
CA PHE A 607 -33.32 6.67 -3.58
C PHE A 607 -33.14 6.13 -2.16
N CYS A 608 -32.22 6.72 -1.41
CA CYS A 608 -31.97 6.39 -0.01
C CYS A 608 -31.48 7.61 0.76
N GLU A 609 -32.17 7.98 1.84
CA GLU A 609 -31.85 9.14 2.71
C GLU A 609 -30.68 8.90 3.68
N THR A 610 -30.09 7.70 3.71
CA THR A 610 -29.05 7.35 4.68
C THR A 610 -27.77 8.18 4.45
N ASP A 611 -27.34 8.89 5.49
CA ASP A 611 -26.19 9.80 5.45
C ASP A 611 -24.86 9.06 5.22
N CYS A 612 -24.14 9.40 4.15
CA CYS A 612 -23.10 8.55 3.54
C CYS A 612 -21.71 8.59 4.20
N ASN A 613 -21.61 9.13 5.43
CA ASN A 613 -20.33 9.42 6.10
C ASN A 613 -19.80 8.32 7.04
N ALA A 614 -20.50 7.19 7.20
CA ALA A 614 -20.07 6.07 8.05
C ALA A 614 -19.94 4.74 7.27
N SER A 615 -18.94 3.90 7.58
CA SER A 615 -18.80 2.57 6.95
C SER A 615 -20.01 1.65 7.16
N SER A 616 -20.79 1.84 8.23
CA SER A 616 -22.05 1.13 8.47
C SER A 616 -23.16 1.51 7.47
N ALA A 617 -23.13 2.73 6.92
CA ALA A 617 -24.13 3.21 5.97
C ALA A 617 -24.08 2.46 4.63
N ILE A 618 -22.90 1.98 4.21
CA ILE A 618 -22.74 1.26 2.93
C ILE A 618 -23.51 -0.06 2.94
N HIS A 619 -23.42 -0.81 4.04
CA HIS A 619 -24.12 -2.09 4.16
C HIS A 619 -25.65 -1.90 4.13
N GLU A 620 -26.14 -0.85 4.77
CA GLU A 620 -27.56 -0.50 4.81
C GLU A 620 -28.07 -0.06 3.42
N ILE A 621 -27.34 0.82 2.73
CA ILE A 621 -27.66 1.24 1.36
C ILE A 621 -27.76 0.04 0.44
N PHE A 622 -26.79 -0.87 0.50
CA PHE A 622 -26.79 -2.06 -0.33
C PHE A 622 -27.95 -3.01 0.02
N GLN A 623 -28.28 -3.18 1.30
CA GLN A 623 -29.43 -3.98 1.71
C GLN A 623 -30.74 -3.41 1.15
N LYS A 624 -30.95 -2.09 1.24
CA LYS A 624 -32.12 -1.40 0.65
C LYS A 624 -32.14 -1.48 -0.87
N LEU A 625 -30.97 -1.46 -1.51
CA LEU A 625 -30.82 -1.54 -2.97
C LEU A 625 -31.34 -2.87 -3.53
N TRP A 626 -31.03 -4.00 -2.89
CA TRP A 626 -31.39 -5.33 -3.41
C TRP A 626 -32.85 -5.70 -3.22
N VAL A 627 -33.50 -5.14 -2.19
CA VAL A 627 -34.93 -5.36 -1.93
C VAL A 627 -35.82 -4.35 -2.67
N ASN A 628 -35.25 -3.42 -3.41
CA ASN A 628 -36.02 -2.42 -4.14
C ASN A 628 -36.77 -3.05 -5.33
N GLU A 629 -38.09 -3.13 -5.22
CA GLU A 629 -38.96 -3.79 -6.20
C GLU A 629 -38.94 -3.09 -7.57
N ALA A 630 -38.94 -1.75 -7.61
CA ALA A 630 -38.92 -0.99 -8.86
C ALA A 630 -37.64 -1.27 -9.66
N ARG A 631 -36.49 -1.28 -8.98
CA ARG A 631 -35.20 -1.62 -9.58
C ARG A 631 -35.15 -3.06 -10.07
N ASN A 632 -35.61 -4.01 -9.26
CA ASN A 632 -35.64 -5.42 -9.67
C ASN A 632 -36.60 -5.65 -10.85
N THR A 633 -37.74 -4.96 -10.89
CA THR A 633 -38.67 -5.00 -12.02
C THR A 633 -38.02 -4.52 -13.31
N CYS A 634 -37.24 -3.42 -13.25
CA CYS A 634 -36.45 -2.95 -14.39
C CYS A 634 -35.43 -4.01 -14.85
N ILE A 635 -34.69 -4.61 -13.91
CA ILE A 635 -33.71 -5.66 -14.21
C ILE A 635 -34.38 -6.84 -14.92
N ILE A 636 -35.51 -7.31 -14.40
CA ILE A 636 -36.23 -8.45 -14.98
C ILE A 636 -36.75 -8.11 -16.38
N ALA A 637 -37.29 -6.92 -16.60
CA ALA A 637 -37.76 -6.50 -17.92
C ALA A 637 -36.63 -6.53 -18.96
N ASP A 638 -35.45 -6.02 -18.63
CA ASP A 638 -34.31 -6.02 -19.55
C ASP A 638 -33.77 -7.45 -19.79
N VAL A 639 -33.75 -8.31 -18.76
CA VAL A 639 -33.34 -9.72 -18.90
C VAL A 639 -34.28 -10.48 -19.83
N LEU A 640 -35.59 -10.24 -19.72
CA LEU A 640 -36.59 -10.85 -20.61
C LEU A 640 -36.46 -10.35 -22.04
N ASP A 641 -36.24 -9.04 -22.25
CA ASP A 641 -35.99 -8.47 -23.58
C ASP A 641 -34.74 -9.08 -24.23
N ALA A 642 -33.65 -9.23 -23.47
CA ALA A 642 -32.45 -9.89 -23.98
C ALA A 642 -32.69 -11.39 -24.29
N ALA A 643 -33.44 -12.09 -23.43
CA ALA A 643 -33.71 -13.52 -23.61
C ALA A 643 -34.62 -13.80 -24.83
N ASN A 644 -35.57 -12.90 -25.10
CA ASN A 644 -36.43 -12.93 -26.29
C ASN A 644 -35.67 -12.63 -27.60
N ARG A 645 -34.45 -12.11 -27.50
CA ARG A 645 -33.52 -11.91 -28.64
C ARG A 645 -32.49 -13.03 -28.74
N ASP A 646 -32.79 -14.18 -28.13
CA ASP A 646 -31.98 -15.40 -28.15
C ASP A 646 -30.55 -15.22 -27.64
N ARG A 647 -30.33 -14.24 -26.75
CA ARG A 647 -29.01 -13.92 -26.22
C ARG A 647 -28.58 -14.90 -25.12
N GLN A 648 -27.27 -14.97 -24.92
CA GLN A 648 -26.63 -15.86 -23.96
C GLN A 648 -26.22 -15.03 -22.75
N ILE A 649 -27.05 -15.09 -21.71
CA ILE A 649 -27.16 -14.06 -20.67
C ILE A 649 -26.51 -14.51 -19.36
N LEU A 650 -25.73 -13.60 -18.79
CA LEU A 650 -25.17 -13.71 -17.46
C LEU A 650 -25.71 -12.59 -16.56
N VAL A 651 -26.38 -12.94 -15.48
CA VAL A 651 -26.85 -11.97 -14.47
C VAL A 651 -26.01 -12.08 -13.21
N LEU A 652 -25.35 -10.97 -12.87
CA LEU A 652 -24.39 -10.90 -11.78
C LEU A 652 -24.97 -10.20 -10.55
N SER A 653 -24.90 -10.87 -9.39
CA SER A 653 -25.16 -10.29 -8.06
C SER A 653 -24.06 -10.68 -7.06
N GLU A 654 -23.89 -9.94 -5.96
CA GLU A 654 -22.93 -10.29 -4.88
C GLU A 654 -23.60 -11.01 -3.70
N ARG A 655 -24.94 -11.05 -3.65
CA ARG A 655 -25.71 -11.63 -2.54
C ARG A 655 -26.57 -12.79 -3.00
N THR A 656 -26.58 -13.85 -2.21
CA THR A 656 -27.39 -15.04 -2.46
C THR A 656 -28.88 -14.75 -2.34
N GLU A 657 -29.27 -13.85 -1.44
CA GLU A 657 -30.67 -13.46 -1.21
C GLU A 657 -31.23 -12.70 -2.42
N HIS A 658 -30.46 -11.75 -2.96
CA HIS A 658 -30.85 -11.03 -4.18
C HIS A 658 -30.93 -11.96 -5.38
N LEU A 659 -29.98 -12.89 -5.49
CA LEU A 659 -29.99 -13.90 -6.56
C LEU A 659 -31.23 -14.79 -6.50
N GLU A 660 -31.65 -15.24 -5.31
CA GLU A 660 -32.85 -16.06 -5.15
C GLU A 660 -34.13 -15.25 -5.48
N MET A 661 -34.16 -13.96 -5.14
CA MET A 661 -35.26 -13.05 -5.52
C MET A 661 -35.35 -12.87 -7.05
N LEU A 662 -34.22 -12.66 -7.73
CA LEU A 662 -34.19 -12.59 -9.19
C LEU A 662 -34.63 -13.93 -9.80
N ARG A 663 -34.22 -15.05 -9.21
CA ARG A 663 -34.61 -16.40 -9.64
C ARG A 663 -36.12 -16.59 -9.53
N SER A 664 -36.74 -16.26 -8.40
CA SER A 664 -38.19 -16.44 -8.24
C SER A 664 -38.98 -15.60 -9.24
N LEU A 665 -38.49 -14.41 -9.60
CA LEU A 665 -39.15 -13.55 -10.59
C LEU A 665 -38.97 -14.02 -12.05
N LEU A 666 -37.99 -14.89 -12.32
CA LEU A 666 -37.65 -15.40 -13.66
C LEU A 666 -38.09 -16.85 -13.90
N THR A 667 -38.31 -17.65 -12.86
CA THR A 667 -38.54 -19.11 -12.98
C THR A 667 -39.72 -19.44 -13.89
N ASP A 668 -40.80 -18.66 -13.87
CA ASP A 668 -41.99 -18.90 -14.69
C ASP A 668 -41.93 -18.23 -16.07
N LYS A 669 -40.85 -17.50 -16.37
CA LYS A 669 -40.72 -16.64 -17.57
C LYS A 669 -39.57 -17.03 -18.49
N ILE A 670 -38.60 -17.80 -17.98
CA ILE A 670 -37.43 -18.25 -18.73
C ILE A 670 -37.33 -19.77 -18.64
N THR A 671 -37.34 -20.44 -19.78
CA THR A 671 -37.24 -21.90 -19.87
C THR A 671 -35.88 -22.42 -19.38
N ASN A 672 -34.79 -21.81 -19.85
CA ASN A 672 -33.42 -22.25 -19.58
C ASN A 672 -32.73 -21.36 -18.52
N LEU A 673 -33.25 -21.41 -17.29
CA LEU A 673 -32.74 -20.63 -16.15
C LEU A 673 -31.83 -21.48 -15.25
N PHE A 674 -30.56 -21.09 -15.16
CA PHE A 674 -29.56 -21.79 -14.34
C PHE A 674 -29.02 -20.90 -13.22
N VAL A 675 -28.69 -21.51 -12.08
CA VAL A 675 -28.16 -20.81 -10.90
C VAL A 675 -26.79 -21.35 -10.52
N LEU A 676 -25.82 -20.45 -10.41
CA LEU A 676 -24.45 -20.74 -10.01
C LEU A 676 -24.01 -19.84 -8.84
N LYS A 677 -24.17 -20.34 -7.61
CA LYS A 677 -23.85 -19.62 -6.37
C LYS A 677 -22.63 -20.18 -5.65
N GLY A 678 -21.92 -19.30 -4.94
CA GLY A 678 -20.86 -19.69 -4.02
C GLY A 678 -21.38 -20.69 -2.97
N GLY A 679 -20.62 -21.76 -2.72
CA GLY A 679 -20.99 -22.82 -1.77
C GLY A 679 -21.64 -24.06 -2.40
N MET A 680 -21.96 -24.06 -3.70
CA MET A 680 -22.42 -25.27 -4.38
C MET A 680 -21.34 -26.37 -4.43
N GLY A 681 -21.75 -27.62 -4.21
CA GLY A 681 -20.86 -28.76 -4.28
C GLY A 681 -20.41 -29.08 -5.72
N LYS A 682 -19.23 -29.68 -5.89
CA LYS A 682 -18.68 -30.03 -7.23
C LYS A 682 -19.64 -30.86 -8.09
N LYS A 683 -20.43 -31.75 -7.47
CA LYS A 683 -21.43 -32.58 -8.19
C LYS A 683 -22.57 -31.73 -8.74
N GLN A 684 -23.09 -30.78 -7.95
CA GLN A 684 -24.18 -29.90 -8.36
C GLN A 684 -23.74 -28.98 -9.50
N VAL A 685 -22.56 -28.35 -9.37
CA VAL A 685 -21.99 -27.51 -10.44
C VAL A 685 -21.83 -28.31 -11.73
N LYS A 686 -21.30 -29.53 -11.66
CA LYS A 686 -21.12 -30.38 -12.85
C LYS A 686 -22.45 -30.82 -13.47
N ALA A 687 -23.51 -30.98 -12.68
CA ALA A 687 -24.84 -31.29 -13.19
C ALA A 687 -25.41 -30.08 -13.95
N VAL A 688 -25.37 -28.89 -13.36
CA VAL A 688 -25.83 -27.65 -14.00
C VAL A 688 -25.06 -27.37 -15.30
N MET A 689 -23.74 -27.53 -15.31
CA MET A 689 -22.96 -27.35 -16.55
C MET A 689 -23.34 -28.35 -17.65
N LYS A 690 -23.61 -29.61 -17.29
CA LYS A 690 -24.10 -30.60 -18.26
C LYS A 690 -25.49 -30.28 -18.79
N GLU A 691 -26.33 -29.62 -18.00
CA GLU A 691 -27.64 -29.16 -18.46
C GLU A 691 -27.50 -27.98 -19.41
N ILE A 692 -26.60 -27.04 -19.11
CA ILE A 692 -26.24 -25.94 -20.01
C ILE A 692 -25.70 -26.47 -21.35
N ASP A 693 -24.79 -27.44 -21.32
CA ASP A 693 -24.21 -28.05 -22.54
C ASP A 693 -25.24 -28.81 -23.41
N ARG A 694 -26.44 -29.11 -22.87
CA ARG A 694 -27.52 -29.79 -23.61
C ARG A 694 -28.48 -28.81 -24.30
N VAL A 695 -28.44 -27.54 -23.93
CA VAL A 695 -29.27 -26.51 -24.57
C VAL A 695 -28.80 -26.33 -26.00
N THR A 696 -29.74 -26.26 -26.94
CA THR A 696 -29.43 -26.10 -28.37
C THR A 696 -28.93 -24.69 -28.66
N GLU A 697 -28.12 -24.50 -29.71
CA GLU A 697 -27.48 -23.20 -30.03
C GLU A 697 -28.48 -22.06 -30.30
N ASN A 698 -29.76 -22.36 -30.54
CA ASN A 698 -30.82 -21.40 -30.84
C ASN A 698 -31.71 -21.04 -29.65
N GLU A 699 -31.45 -21.56 -28.45
CA GLU A 699 -32.21 -21.23 -27.25
C GLU A 699 -31.42 -20.27 -26.35
N SER A 700 -32.09 -19.26 -25.80
CA SER A 700 -31.47 -18.36 -24.81
C SER A 700 -31.15 -19.11 -23.53
N VAL A 701 -29.94 -18.92 -23.02
CA VAL A 701 -29.52 -19.42 -21.70
C VAL A 701 -29.40 -18.24 -20.75
N VAL A 702 -30.05 -18.32 -19.59
CA VAL A 702 -29.92 -17.31 -18.54
C VAL A 702 -29.23 -17.92 -17.33
N ILE A 703 -28.06 -17.39 -16.98
CA ILE A 703 -27.29 -17.83 -15.82
C ILE A 703 -27.31 -16.74 -14.75
N LEU A 704 -27.93 -17.05 -13.61
CA LEU A 704 -27.84 -16.23 -12.41
C LEU A 704 -26.63 -16.67 -11.59
N ALA A 705 -25.69 -15.76 -11.33
CA ALA A 705 -24.47 -16.13 -10.63
C ALA A 705 -23.98 -15.08 -9.64
N THR A 706 -23.33 -15.58 -8.59
CA THR A 706 -22.64 -14.70 -7.63
C THR A 706 -21.27 -14.27 -8.19
N GLY A 707 -20.88 -13.00 -8.03
CA GLY A 707 -19.58 -12.47 -8.49
C GLY A 707 -18.38 -13.30 -8.02
N ARG A 708 -18.39 -13.78 -6.77
CA ARG A 708 -17.34 -14.65 -6.22
C ARG A 708 -17.20 -16.00 -6.94
N TYR A 709 -18.30 -16.54 -7.46
CA TYR A 709 -18.32 -17.79 -8.22
C TYR A 709 -17.80 -17.57 -9.65
N LEU A 710 -18.25 -16.50 -10.31
CA LEU A 710 -17.78 -16.06 -11.63
C LEU A 710 -16.36 -15.50 -11.66
N GLY A 711 -15.70 -15.43 -10.50
CA GLY A 711 -14.28 -15.14 -10.41
C GLY A 711 -13.42 -16.10 -11.24
N GLU A 712 -12.10 -16.00 -11.07
CA GLU A 712 -11.11 -16.72 -11.86
C GLU A 712 -11.41 -18.24 -11.95
N GLY A 713 -11.80 -18.73 -13.14
CA GLY A 713 -12.05 -20.16 -13.41
C GLY A 713 -13.44 -20.55 -13.95
N PHE A 714 -14.38 -19.63 -14.18
CA PHE A 714 -15.60 -19.92 -14.97
C PHE A 714 -15.32 -19.81 -16.48
N ASP A 715 -15.77 -20.80 -17.26
CA ASP A 715 -15.56 -20.82 -18.70
C ASP A 715 -16.81 -21.23 -19.47
N LEU A 716 -17.49 -20.23 -20.07
CA LEU A 716 -18.59 -20.44 -21.01
C LEU A 716 -18.45 -19.44 -22.18
N PRO A 717 -17.86 -19.85 -23.32
CA PRO A 717 -17.55 -18.94 -24.43
C PRO A 717 -18.77 -18.32 -25.14
N CYS A 718 -19.92 -19.01 -25.14
CA CYS A 718 -21.12 -18.58 -25.84
C CYS A 718 -21.78 -17.32 -25.25
N LEU A 719 -21.45 -16.93 -24.00
CA LEU A 719 -22.02 -15.75 -23.35
C LEU A 719 -21.73 -14.46 -24.11
N ASP A 720 -22.76 -13.67 -24.38
CA ASP A 720 -22.67 -12.40 -25.12
C ASP A 720 -23.24 -11.20 -24.35
N THR A 721 -24.05 -11.44 -23.30
CA THR A 721 -24.75 -10.39 -22.57
C THR A 721 -24.52 -10.49 -21.07
N LEU A 722 -24.21 -9.37 -20.42
CA LEU A 722 -23.98 -9.30 -18.97
C LEU A 722 -24.85 -8.23 -18.31
N PHE A 723 -25.58 -8.63 -17.27
CA PHE A 723 -26.33 -7.73 -16.39
C PHE A 723 -25.57 -7.52 -15.08
N LEU A 724 -25.03 -6.31 -14.90
CA LEU A 724 -24.35 -5.90 -13.67
C LEU A 724 -25.36 -5.32 -12.68
N THR A 725 -26.06 -6.21 -11.96
CA THR A 725 -27.14 -5.81 -11.04
C THR A 725 -26.64 -5.25 -9.70
N PHE A 726 -25.32 -5.27 -9.45
CA PHE A 726 -24.70 -4.77 -8.22
C PHE A 726 -23.68 -3.65 -8.51
N PRO A 727 -23.62 -2.58 -7.69
CA PRO A 727 -22.66 -1.50 -7.85
C PRO A 727 -21.22 -1.95 -7.58
N VAL A 728 -20.48 -2.26 -8.64
CA VAL A 728 -19.02 -2.45 -8.61
C VAL A 728 -18.35 -1.10 -8.91
N SER A 729 -17.14 -0.85 -8.43
CA SER A 729 -16.40 0.40 -8.73
C SER A 729 -14.94 0.18 -9.13
N TRP A 730 -14.49 -1.07 -9.19
CA TRP A 730 -13.09 -1.39 -9.43
C TRP A 730 -12.84 -1.85 -10.87
N LYS A 731 -11.95 -1.12 -11.58
CA LYS A 731 -11.59 -1.36 -12.99
C LYS A 731 -11.19 -2.82 -13.25
N VAL A 732 -10.40 -3.43 -12.35
CA VAL A 732 -9.95 -4.83 -12.52
C VAL A 732 -11.10 -5.82 -12.45
N THR A 733 -12.03 -5.65 -11.51
CA THR A 733 -13.19 -6.54 -11.38
C THR A 733 -14.10 -6.44 -12.61
N ILE A 734 -14.29 -5.22 -13.13
CA ILE A 734 -15.05 -4.99 -14.36
C ILE A 734 -14.36 -5.65 -15.55
N ALA A 735 -13.04 -5.47 -15.69
CA ALA A 735 -12.25 -6.11 -16.74
C ALA A 735 -12.33 -7.64 -16.68
N GLN A 736 -12.32 -8.22 -15.48
CA GLN A 736 -12.47 -9.65 -15.28
C GLN A 736 -13.86 -10.15 -15.69
N TYR A 737 -14.94 -9.42 -15.37
CA TYR A 737 -16.31 -9.80 -15.74
C TYR A 737 -16.56 -9.61 -17.23
N ALA A 738 -16.27 -8.42 -17.76
CA ALA A 738 -16.42 -8.10 -19.18
C ALA A 738 -15.57 -9.03 -20.06
N GLY A 739 -14.34 -9.32 -19.64
CA GLY A 739 -13.43 -10.18 -20.37
C GLY A 739 -13.87 -11.64 -20.50
N ARG A 740 -14.86 -12.10 -19.74
CA ARG A 740 -15.49 -13.43 -19.95
C ARG A 740 -16.39 -13.45 -21.18
N LEU A 741 -16.96 -12.31 -21.53
CA LEU A 741 -17.76 -12.11 -22.74
C LEU A 741 -16.89 -11.92 -23.98
N HIS A 742 -15.58 -11.71 -23.85
CA HIS A 742 -14.70 -11.42 -25.00
C HIS A 742 -14.15 -12.68 -25.69
N ARG A 743 -14.64 -13.86 -25.32
CA ARG A 743 -14.24 -15.11 -25.98
C ARG A 743 -14.96 -15.24 -27.32
N GLU A 744 -14.22 -15.69 -28.32
CA GLU A 744 -14.76 -16.01 -29.64
C GLU A 744 -15.67 -17.23 -29.56
N TYR A 745 -16.80 -17.14 -30.25
CA TYR A 745 -17.79 -18.20 -30.41
C TYR A 745 -18.50 -18.01 -31.75
N ALA A 746 -18.84 -19.10 -32.43
CA ALA A 746 -19.52 -19.02 -33.73
C ALA A 746 -20.87 -18.29 -33.60
N GLY A 747 -21.14 -17.33 -34.49
CA GLY A 747 -22.39 -16.54 -34.48
C GLY A 747 -22.40 -15.30 -33.56
N LYS A 748 -21.33 -15.07 -32.79
CA LYS A 748 -21.26 -13.93 -31.86
C LYS A 748 -20.81 -12.65 -32.54
N THR A 749 -21.72 -11.68 -32.67
CA THR A 749 -21.48 -10.41 -33.39
C THR A 749 -21.42 -9.19 -32.47
N THR A 750 -22.08 -9.24 -31.30
CA THR A 750 -22.22 -8.09 -30.40
C THR A 750 -22.13 -8.57 -28.95
N VAL A 751 -21.35 -7.86 -28.13
CA VAL A 751 -21.28 -8.04 -26.67
C VAL A 751 -21.92 -6.85 -25.97
N VAL A 752 -22.88 -7.09 -25.09
CA VAL A 752 -23.62 -6.02 -24.38
C VAL A 752 -23.51 -6.16 -22.87
N ILE A 753 -23.21 -5.04 -22.21
CA ILE A 753 -23.27 -4.94 -20.75
C ILE A 753 -24.41 -4.01 -20.36
N TYR A 754 -25.33 -4.47 -19.52
CA TYR A 754 -26.34 -3.63 -18.87
C TYR A 754 -25.80 -3.19 -17.50
N ASP A 755 -25.61 -1.88 -17.33
CA ASP A 755 -25.17 -1.27 -16.07
C ASP A 755 -26.28 -0.43 -15.46
N TYR A 756 -26.73 -0.82 -14.27
CA TYR A 756 -27.77 -0.12 -13.52
C TYR A 756 -27.15 1.04 -12.73
N ALA A 757 -27.48 2.27 -13.14
CA ALA A 757 -26.97 3.52 -12.59
C ALA A 757 -27.94 4.10 -11.55
N ASP A 758 -27.61 3.89 -10.28
CA ASP A 758 -28.39 4.40 -9.13
C ASP A 758 -27.94 5.84 -8.79
N MET A 759 -28.33 6.82 -9.62
CA MET A 759 -27.77 8.19 -9.61
C MET A 759 -28.23 9.06 -8.43
N LEU A 760 -29.39 8.77 -7.84
CA LEU A 760 -29.95 9.56 -6.73
C LEU A 760 -29.22 9.33 -5.39
N VAL A 761 -28.28 8.37 -5.34
CA VAL A 761 -27.44 8.12 -4.17
C VAL A 761 -26.00 8.56 -4.47
N PRO A 762 -25.48 9.64 -3.85
CA PRO A 762 -24.19 10.24 -4.21
C PRO A 762 -22.99 9.28 -4.18
N MET A 763 -23.02 8.27 -3.31
CA MET A 763 -22.01 7.23 -3.27
C MET A 763 -22.06 6.32 -4.51
N LEU A 764 -23.26 5.87 -4.90
CA LEU A 764 -23.46 4.97 -6.04
C LEU A 764 -23.19 5.69 -7.37
N ALA A 765 -23.55 6.97 -7.47
CA ALA A 765 -23.19 7.83 -8.61
C ALA A 765 -21.67 7.95 -8.79
N ARG A 766 -20.91 8.15 -7.69
CA ARG A 766 -19.44 8.14 -7.72
C ARG A 766 -18.88 6.78 -8.14
N MET A 767 -19.50 5.68 -7.73
CA MET A 767 -19.11 4.33 -8.15
C MET A 767 -19.38 4.10 -9.65
N HIS A 768 -20.54 4.53 -10.14
CA HIS A 768 -20.91 4.48 -11.55
C HIS A 768 -19.95 5.29 -12.44
N SER A 769 -19.60 6.52 -12.02
CA SER A 769 -18.59 7.34 -12.73
C SER A 769 -17.25 6.62 -12.89
N LYS A 770 -16.82 5.87 -11.87
CA LYS A 770 -15.61 5.03 -11.94
C LYS A 770 -15.78 3.82 -12.87
N ARG A 771 -16.98 3.23 -12.95
CA ARG A 771 -17.27 2.14 -13.90
C ARG A 771 -17.22 2.61 -15.34
N LEU A 772 -17.79 3.77 -15.65
CA LEU A 772 -17.75 4.36 -17.00
C LEU A 772 -16.31 4.51 -17.52
N LYS A 773 -15.41 5.08 -16.69
CA LYS A 773 -13.97 5.11 -17.00
C LYS A 773 -13.39 3.71 -17.26
N GLY A 774 -13.85 2.71 -16.51
CA GLY A 774 -13.46 1.30 -16.68
C GLY A 774 -13.89 0.69 -18.01
N TYR A 775 -15.14 0.92 -18.45
CA TYR A 775 -15.64 0.42 -19.74
C TYR A 775 -14.92 1.07 -20.92
N LEU A 776 -14.73 2.39 -20.88
CA LEU A 776 -13.98 3.13 -21.91
C LEU A 776 -12.54 2.63 -22.04
N ALA A 777 -11.90 2.30 -20.91
CA ALA A 777 -10.56 1.72 -20.92
C ALA A 777 -10.51 0.30 -21.52
N LEU A 778 -11.64 -0.41 -21.54
CA LEU A 778 -11.78 -1.74 -22.15
C LEU A 778 -12.24 -1.67 -23.62
N GLY A 779 -12.44 -0.47 -24.17
CA GLY A 779 -12.87 -0.27 -25.57
C GLY A 779 -14.36 -0.44 -25.81
N TYR A 780 -15.20 -0.32 -24.78
CA TYR A 780 -16.65 -0.34 -24.95
C TYR A 780 -17.20 1.03 -25.37
N GLU A 781 -18.19 1.02 -26.24
CA GLU A 781 -19.03 2.18 -26.55
C GLU A 781 -20.19 2.29 -25.56
N ILE A 782 -20.49 3.51 -25.10
CA ILE A 782 -21.55 3.74 -24.12
C ILE A 782 -22.81 4.21 -24.85
N GLU A 783 -23.88 3.44 -24.73
CA GLU A 783 -25.22 3.79 -25.18
C GLU A 783 -26.07 4.21 -23.98
N ALA A 784 -26.36 5.50 -23.87
CA ALA A 784 -27.33 6.01 -22.91
C ALA A 784 -28.73 6.01 -23.55
N GLN A 785 -29.74 5.47 -22.86
CA GLN A 785 -31.12 5.79 -23.21
C GLN A 785 -31.39 7.27 -22.91
N LYS A 786 -32.15 7.95 -23.78
CA LYS A 786 -32.65 9.31 -23.52
C LYS A 786 -33.35 9.33 -22.16
N SER A 787 -32.75 10.01 -21.16
CA SER A 787 -33.33 10.06 -19.82
C SER A 787 -34.59 10.94 -19.82
N SER A 788 -35.59 10.54 -19.04
CA SER A 788 -36.71 11.40 -18.65
C SER A 788 -36.30 12.47 -17.63
N LEU A 789 -35.03 12.50 -17.21
CA LEU A 789 -34.46 13.36 -16.16
C LEU A 789 -33.45 14.41 -16.69
N GLY A 790 -33.30 14.56 -18.00
CA GLY A 790 -32.80 15.80 -18.61
C GLY A 790 -31.32 16.14 -18.41
N TYR A 791 -30.44 15.18 -18.10
CA TYR A 791 -28.99 15.45 -18.08
C TYR A 791 -28.16 14.30 -18.69
N LEU A 792 -27.29 14.70 -19.63
CA LEU A 792 -26.16 14.01 -20.27
C LEU A 792 -26.44 13.29 -21.61
N GLU A 793 -26.20 14.01 -22.71
CA GLU A 793 -25.81 13.41 -23.99
C GLU A 793 -24.34 12.98 -23.92
N TYR A 794 -24.07 11.68 -24.05
CA TYR A 794 -22.74 11.19 -24.41
C TYR A 794 -22.76 10.84 -25.89
N GLY A 795 -22.51 11.86 -26.73
CA GLY A 795 -22.37 11.74 -28.18
C GLY A 795 -20.94 11.99 -28.64
N LYS A 796 -20.51 11.23 -29.66
CA LYS A 796 -19.20 11.20 -30.32
C LYS A 796 -18.51 12.58 -30.43
N ASN A 797 -17.44 12.80 -29.68
CA ASN A 797 -16.43 13.78 -30.06
C ASN A 797 -15.34 13.07 -30.87
N HIS A 798 -15.39 13.25 -32.20
CA HIS A 798 -14.25 13.02 -33.08
C HIS A 798 -13.04 13.85 -32.60
N PRO A 799 -11.80 13.31 -32.65
CA PRO A 799 -10.62 14.08 -32.31
C PRO A 799 -10.32 15.03 -33.47
N GLY A 800 -10.55 16.32 -33.27
CA GLY A 800 -10.31 17.37 -34.27
C GLY A 800 -9.42 18.47 -33.72
N LYS A 801 -8.14 18.41 -34.13
CA LYS A 801 -7.05 19.40 -34.07
C LYS A 801 -6.33 19.63 -32.74
#